data_AF-A0A1F4G5D4-F1
#
_entry.id   AF-A0A1F4G5D4-F1
#
_cell.length_a   1.000
_cell.length_b   1.000
_cell.length_c   1.000
_cell.angle_alpha   90.00
_cell.angle_beta   90.00
_cell.angle_gamma   90.00
#
_symmetry.space_group_name_H-M   'P 1'
#
loop_
_entity.id
_entity.type
_entity.pdbx_description
1 polymer ?
#
loop_
_entity_poly.entity_id
_entity_poly.type
_entity_poly.pdbx_seq_one_letter_code
_entity_poly.pdbx_strand_id
1 'polypeptide(L)'
;MTAVLAPELPRSLGDFRDRHAGESIIVCGCGSSLTPEVARLGLTTIGVNDVGRLFDPNYLVVVNPARQFRGDRFNFVRQSRAQALFTQLDLGPVAPPVVRFRLGRHGGTDIGPEAVLHHTQNSPYVAVNLAAWMGARRIGLIGVDFTDHHFFARTGRHPLSARLQRIDQEYALLADALQRQGIELVNLSAASRLQGLPRTSVADFAEGVRPAAFHRAPAHEAAPPSTQGPSVASRAQPTPSLQPVPQAAPQTARVFIVTYRFVTCGDVFSDGLRHAAQELGVAHAEADCQDPRLPDKIEAFAPDLVLVVHGRRFVQRWGQRLARWRTAVWLVDEPYEVDDTTSWSHNFNTVFVNDPGTLKRHERPGTTAHHLPMAHDPVHCHVAQAGVNAPRRHRVGFIGGANPSRERLLLRLAEAGLLSYVVGGPWRSPVLQRLCLAQRVPHQRTAELYRQTEVVLHTYRDQHHFNAQGVREQSPSPRTFEALACGALVVSERREGVLATFPELPVFDHEDELVPLVRRLLGDVQEREHRLSACRQTLPRHRYADRLAQAMSLSLGIDVPTDRPKPPHTFAAPARVPAPSPWQQQQQRQRPAPSPLPPLVDAPRRHLMYHLWPVKGETWRWNVELLLQRIDLFNGRRLVAIVTDERTEDLATVQAAFAGHGVEFIVRPNASGGESVTFPLMLAELAREHRDDVAFYAHAKGVKYEPASPPAVKRWAEVQMAVTLDHWPTIRAQLDQHAMTGLLRRPGRFANHHHVGDWHYSGTCFWFRHDAVFQRAWQDVPAFYGGVEAWPGMLFSQQETGCLLLDQLRELPYRERFWATRGNPAFERWRRSLKPVPPPPDLLKPHPFDGHHAPRLEQHPQEFAWWLDQLMRDRPRHLLLIGDGQDGVAWHVQRVAAERGLALEVHRLAAQAEVGVRQAAMAGLPAQVDAVFIDGLHGDADCEADVQLALGLGARHIALHDIVDSDWHAASRCCVSRVWARWQDRLPHEACVASGPQGVPSWGGIGVLRHPAGKSFP
;
A
#
# COMPACT_ATOMS: atom_id res chain seq x y z
N MET A 1 -49.35 -42.24 -40.08
CA MET A 1 -48.78 -41.42 -38.98
C MET A 1 -47.37 -41.05 -39.39
N THR A 2 -47.12 -39.79 -39.71
CA THR A 2 -45.77 -39.28 -40.01
C THR A 2 -44.95 -39.31 -38.74
N ALA A 3 -43.88 -40.11 -38.72
CA ALA A 3 -42.93 -40.09 -37.63
C ALA A 3 -42.24 -38.72 -37.61
N VAL A 4 -42.51 -37.93 -36.57
CA VAL A 4 -41.79 -36.67 -36.32
C VAL A 4 -40.35 -37.06 -36.00
N LEU A 5 -39.45 -36.82 -36.94
CA LEU A 5 -38.01 -36.90 -36.73
C LEU A 5 -37.67 -36.05 -35.50
N ALA A 6 -37.01 -36.63 -34.51
CA ALA A 6 -36.43 -35.84 -33.43
C ALA A 6 -35.50 -34.80 -34.06
N PRO A 7 -35.64 -33.50 -33.74
CA PRO A 7 -34.87 -32.45 -34.41
C PRO A 7 -33.38 -32.71 -34.21
N GLU A 8 -32.61 -32.65 -35.30
CA GLU A 8 -31.16 -32.79 -35.22
C GLU A 8 -30.59 -31.79 -34.22
N LEU A 9 -29.80 -32.29 -33.26
CA LEU A 9 -29.14 -31.43 -32.28
C LEU A 9 -28.19 -30.48 -33.04
N PRO A 10 -28.38 -29.15 -32.91
CA PRO A 10 -27.58 -28.21 -33.68
C PRO A 10 -26.11 -28.26 -33.25
N ARG A 11 -25.21 -28.21 -34.23
CA ARG A 11 -23.77 -28.52 -34.07
C ARG A 11 -22.88 -27.30 -34.21
N SER A 12 -23.39 -26.21 -34.79
CA SER A 12 -22.67 -24.95 -34.97
C SER A 12 -23.38 -23.81 -34.24
N LEU A 13 -22.64 -22.74 -33.92
CA LEU A 13 -23.24 -21.49 -33.41
C LEU A 13 -24.21 -20.86 -34.42
N GLY A 14 -24.00 -21.07 -35.73
CA GLY A 14 -24.88 -20.58 -36.79
C GLY A 14 -26.31 -21.12 -36.65
N ASP A 15 -26.45 -22.38 -36.26
CA ASP A 15 -27.72 -23.09 -36.12
C ASP A 15 -28.60 -22.57 -34.95
N PHE A 16 -28.05 -21.70 -34.10
CA PHE A 16 -28.74 -21.02 -33.01
C PHE A 16 -29.11 -19.57 -33.34
N ARG A 17 -28.74 -19.05 -34.52
CA ARG A 17 -29.09 -17.69 -34.91
C ARG A 17 -30.61 -17.53 -34.97
N ASP A 18 -31.13 -16.47 -34.37
CA ASP A 18 -32.56 -16.12 -34.37
C ASP A 18 -33.52 -17.22 -33.83
N ARG A 19 -33.01 -18.24 -33.12
CA ARG A 19 -33.79 -19.37 -32.58
C ARG A 19 -34.84 -18.96 -31.53
N HIS A 20 -34.60 -17.83 -30.86
CA HIS A 20 -35.45 -17.20 -29.86
C HIS A 20 -35.86 -15.78 -30.31
N ALA A 21 -36.04 -15.60 -31.63
CA ALA A 21 -36.41 -14.32 -32.23
C ALA A 21 -37.63 -13.69 -31.55
N GLY A 22 -37.44 -12.50 -30.97
CA GLY A 22 -38.49 -11.75 -30.30
C GLY A 22 -38.71 -12.10 -28.81
N GLU A 23 -38.06 -13.13 -28.27
CA GLU A 23 -38.26 -13.57 -26.89
C GLU A 23 -37.57 -12.67 -25.84
N SER A 24 -37.94 -12.88 -24.57
CA SER A 24 -37.20 -12.36 -23.41
C SER A 24 -36.31 -13.47 -22.83
N ILE A 25 -34.99 -13.23 -22.79
CA ILE A 25 -34.00 -14.18 -22.28
C ILE A 25 -33.37 -13.64 -20.98
N ILE A 26 -33.13 -14.51 -19.99
CA ILE A 26 -32.41 -14.16 -18.77
C ILE A 26 -30.99 -14.75 -18.80
N VAL A 27 -29.98 -13.87 -18.68
CA VAL A 27 -28.57 -14.25 -18.54
C VAL A 27 -28.21 -14.33 -17.05
N CYS A 28 -27.78 -15.51 -16.62
CA CYS A 28 -27.55 -15.84 -15.22
C CYS A 28 -26.04 -15.94 -14.93
N GLY A 29 -25.56 -15.04 -14.07
CA GLY A 29 -24.22 -15.04 -13.50
C GLY A 29 -24.12 -15.78 -12.15
N CYS A 30 -22.92 -15.82 -11.56
CA CYS A 30 -22.65 -16.58 -10.34
C CYS A 30 -22.76 -15.76 -9.02
N GLY A 31 -23.23 -14.52 -9.09
CA GLY A 31 -23.40 -13.61 -7.96
C GLY A 31 -24.59 -13.94 -7.05
N SER A 32 -24.51 -13.46 -5.81
CA SER A 32 -25.50 -13.59 -4.73
C SER A 32 -26.97 -13.27 -5.07
N SER A 33 -27.25 -12.42 -6.05
CA SER A 33 -28.62 -12.04 -6.42
C SER A 33 -29.37 -13.08 -7.26
N LEU A 34 -28.68 -14.10 -7.77
CA LEU A 34 -29.34 -15.20 -8.47
C LEU A 34 -29.99 -16.15 -7.46
N THR A 35 -31.31 -16.27 -7.53
CA THR A 35 -32.11 -17.19 -6.71
C THR A 35 -32.75 -18.30 -7.57
N PRO A 36 -33.18 -19.44 -6.99
CA PRO A 36 -33.92 -20.47 -7.71
C PRO A 36 -35.29 -20.03 -8.26
N GLU A 37 -35.74 -18.80 -7.99
CA GLU A 37 -37.01 -18.25 -8.51
C GLU A 37 -36.95 -17.94 -10.00
N VAL A 38 -35.77 -17.62 -10.53
CA VAL A 38 -35.57 -17.34 -11.96
C VAL A 38 -36.02 -18.51 -12.83
N ALA A 39 -35.74 -19.75 -12.40
CA ALA A 39 -36.17 -20.96 -13.10
C ALA A 39 -37.70 -21.17 -13.09
N ARG A 40 -38.43 -20.56 -12.14
CA ARG A 40 -39.90 -20.66 -12.03
C ARG A 40 -40.64 -19.67 -12.95
N LEU A 41 -39.94 -18.75 -13.61
CA LEU A 41 -40.55 -17.76 -14.52
C LEU A 41 -40.93 -18.33 -15.89
N GLY A 42 -40.43 -19.52 -16.25
CA GLY A 42 -40.69 -20.13 -17.56
C GLY A 42 -40.00 -19.44 -18.76
N LEU A 43 -39.13 -18.46 -18.51
CA LEU A 43 -38.36 -17.77 -19.55
C LEU A 43 -37.09 -18.54 -19.94
N THR A 44 -36.62 -18.35 -21.17
CA THR A 44 -35.36 -18.92 -21.66
C THR A 44 -34.17 -18.39 -20.86
N THR A 45 -33.34 -19.28 -20.31
CA THR A 45 -32.18 -18.93 -19.47
C THR A 45 -30.83 -19.33 -20.09
N ILE A 46 -29.85 -18.42 -20.02
CA ILE A 46 -28.45 -18.69 -20.37
C ILE A 46 -27.60 -18.55 -19.11
N GLY A 47 -27.19 -19.67 -18.52
CA GLY A 47 -26.27 -19.70 -17.40
C GLY A 47 -24.82 -19.57 -17.83
N VAL A 48 -23.94 -19.22 -16.88
CA VAL A 48 -22.48 -19.27 -17.08
C VAL A 48 -21.79 -20.13 -16.04
N ASN A 49 -20.67 -20.75 -16.41
CA ASN A 49 -19.84 -21.55 -15.50
C ASN A 49 -20.68 -22.58 -14.71
N ASP A 50 -20.68 -22.50 -13.38
CA ASP A 50 -21.32 -23.42 -12.44
C ASP A 50 -22.68 -22.93 -11.89
N VAL A 51 -23.43 -22.13 -12.68
CA VAL A 51 -24.85 -21.79 -12.41
C VAL A 51 -25.73 -23.03 -12.18
N GLY A 52 -25.38 -24.16 -12.79
CA GLY A 52 -26.00 -25.48 -12.56
C GLY A 52 -26.07 -25.94 -11.09
N ARG A 53 -25.37 -25.26 -10.17
CA ARG A 53 -25.48 -25.48 -8.72
C ARG A 53 -26.76 -24.92 -8.08
N LEU A 54 -27.51 -24.06 -8.77
CA LEU A 54 -28.84 -23.59 -8.31
C LEU A 54 -29.99 -24.23 -9.10
N PHE A 55 -29.88 -24.26 -10.42
CA PHE A 55 -30.85 -24.87 -11.33
C PHE A 55 -30.19 -25.16 -12.68
N ASP A 56 -30.74 -26.09 -13.46
CA ASP A 56 -30.30 -26.35 -14.83
C ASP A 56 -30.82 -25.23 -15.77
N PRO A 57 -29.94 -24.41 -16.38
CA PRO A 57 -30.36 -23.40 -17.36
C PRO A 57 -30.66 -24.07 -18.73
N ASN A 58 -31.42 -23.39 -19.60
CA ASN A 58 -31.68 -23.89 -20.95
C ASN A 58 -30.37 -24.03 -21.75
N TYR A 59 -29.47 -23.04 -21.62
CA TYR A 59 -28.16 -23.01 -22.26
C TYR A 59 -27.06 -22.67 -21.26
N LEU A 60 -25.84 -23.17 -21.49
CA LEU A 60 -24.70 -22.92 -20.61
C LEU A 60 -23.49 -22.36 -21.38
N VAL A 61 -22.92 -21.23 -20.93
CA VAL A 61 -21.71 -20.64 -21.50
C VAL A 61 -20.52 -20.88 -20.58
N VAL A 62 -19.48 -21.56 -21.09
CA VAL A 62 -18.27 -21.86 -20.32
C VAL A 62 -17.04 -21.44 -21.11
N VAL A 63 -16.49 -20.27 -20.79
CA VAL A 63 -15.29 -19.72 -21.46
C VAL A 63 -14.00 -19.89 -20.66
N ASN A 64 -14.09 -20.51 -19.48
CA ASN A 64 -12.97 -20.79 -18.58
C ASN A 64 -12.54 -22.26 -18.69
N PRO A 65 -11.23 -22.60 -18.72
CA PRO A 65 -10.77 -23.98 -18.77
C PRO A 65 -11.00 -24.70 -17.44
N ALA A 66 -11.26 -26.01 -17.49
CA ALA A 66 -11.59 -26.85 -16.33
C ALA A 66 -10.68 -26.62 -15.10
N ARG A 67 -9.37 -26.45 -15.30
CA ARG A 67 -8.37 -26.17 -14.25
C ARG A 67 -8.60 -24.89 -13.43
N GLN A 68 -9.45 -23.95 -13.88
CA GLN A 68 -9.81 -22.75 -13.11
C GLN A 68 -10.96 -22.99 -12.12
N PHE A 69 -11.70 -24.08 -12.28
CA PHE A 69 -12.74 -24.52 -11.36
C PHE A 69 -12.10 -25.33 -10.24
N ARG A 70 -11.97 -24.73 -9.04
CA ARG A 70 -11.45 -25.42 -7.85
C ARG A 70 -12.55 -26.23 -7.17
N GLY A 71 -12.17 -27.36 -6.57
CA GLY A 71 -13.09 -28.23 -5.84
C GLY A 71 -14.06 -28.98 -6.76
N ASP A 72 -15.30 -29.10 -6.34
CA ASP A 72 -16.40 -29.76 -7.06
C ASP A 72 -17.02 -28.90 -8.18
N ARG A 73 -16.67 -27.60 -8.28
CA ARG A 73 -17.32 -26.64 -9.18
C ARG A 73 -17.42 -27.08 -10.64
N PHE A 74 -16.41 -27.81 -11.17
CA PHE A 74 -16.47 -28.32 -12.54
C PHE A 74 -17.47 -29.47 -12.75
N ASN A 75 -17.92 -30.12 -11.68
CA ASN A 75 -18.92 -31.19 -11.75
C ASN A 75 -20.27 -30.64 -12.23
N PHE A 76 -20.66 -29.46 -11.76
CA PHE A 76 -21.90 -28.78 -12.18
C PHE A 76 -21.88 -28.36 -13.66
N VAL A 77 -20.69 -28.06 -14.23
CA VAL A 77 -20.52 -27.89 -15.68
C VAL A 77 -20.68 -29.22 -16.40
N ARG A 78 -19.93 -30.23 -15.93
CA ARG A 78 -19.82 -31.55 -16.58
C ARG A 78 -21.12 -32.36 -16.55
N GLN A 79 -21.97 -32.16 -15.54
CA GLN A 79 -23.24 -32.87 -15.33
C GLN A 79 -24.48 -32.03 -15.66
N SER A 80 -24.30 -30.80 -16.16
CA SER A 80 -25.42 -29.91 -16.49
C SER A 80 -26.39 -30.53 -17.49
N ARG A 81 -27.69 -30.31 -17.29
CA ARG A 81 -28.76 -30.74 -18.20
C ARG A 81 -29.15 -29.68 -19.23
N ALA A 82 -28.28 -28.69 -19.47
CA ALA A 82 -28.49 -27.68 -20.50
C ALA A 82 -28.65 -28.33 -21.89
N GLN A 83 -29.52 -27.75 -22.73
CA GLN A 83 -29.80 -28.23 -24.08
C GLN A 83 -28.57 -28.11 -25.00
N ALA A 84 -27.72 -27.11 -24.73
CA ALA A 84 -26.41 -26.95 -25.34
C ALA A 84 -25.43 -26.22 -24.40
N LEU A 85 -24.15 -26.60 -24.46
CA LEU A 85 -23.04 -25.93 -23.80
C LEU A 85 -22.15 -25.24 -24.85
N PHE A 86 -22.08 -23.92 -24.78
CA PHE A 86 -21.30 -23.09 -25.69
C PHE A 86 -19.91 -22.83 -25.12
N THR A 87 -18.87 -23.20 -25.88
CA THR A 87 -17.47 -22.99 -25.46
C THR A 87 -16.51 -22.90 -26.64
N GLN A 88 -15.46 -22.10 -26.50
CA GLN A 88 -14.22 -22.21 -27.29
C GLN A 88 -13.23 -23.23 -26.68
N LEU A 89 -13.45 -23.56 -25.40
CA LEU A 89 -12.70 -24.50 -24.56
C LEU A 89 -12.78 -25.95 -25.04
N ASP A 90 -11.65 -26.67 -25.11
CA ASP A 90 -11.73 -28.11 -24.91
C ASP A 90 -11.85 -28.43 -23.42
N LEU A 91 -13.02 -28.94 -23.05
CA LEU A 91 -13.45 -29.18 -21.67
C LEU A 91 -13.38 -30.67 -21.27
N GLY A 92 -13.07 -31.55 -22.23
CA GLY A 92 -13.17 -33.00 -22.04
C GLY A 92 -14.63 -33.50 -22.04
N PRO A 93 -14.89 -34.71 -21.49
CA PRO A 93 -16.22 -35.30 -21.48
C PRO A 93 -17.19 -34.51 -20.58
N VAL A 94 -18.30 -34.05 -21.18
CA VAL A 94 -19.42 -33.36 -20.51
C VAL A 94 -20.75 -33.94 -21.01
N ALA A 95 -21.78 -33.91 -20.17
CA ALA A 95 -23.10 -34.44 -20.48
C ALA A 95 -23.92 -33.65 -21.54
N PRO A 96 -23.93 -32.30 -21.55
CA PRO A 96 -24.71 -31.55 -22.53
C PRO A 96 -24.02 -31.51 -23.91
N PRO A 97 -24.77 -31.42 -25.03
CA PRO A 97 -24.20 -31.23 -26.37
C PRO A 97 -23.31 -29.99 -26.43
N VAL A 98 -22.08 -30.14 -26.95
CA VAL A 98 -21.09 -29.05 -26.98
C VAL A 98 -21.12 -28.32 -28.32
N VAL A 99 -21.43 -27.02 -28.28
CA VAL A 99 -21.38 -26.13 -29.44
C VAL A 99 -20.08 -25.32 -29.39
N ARG A 100 -19.20 -25.56 -30.36
CA ARG A 100 -17.92 -24.85 -30.46
C ARG A 100 -18.11 -23.53 -31.22
N PHE A 101 -17.55 -22.45 -30.67
CA PHE A 101 -17.58 -21.13 -31.29
C PHE A 101 -16.21 -20.43 -31.25
N ARG A 102 -16.03 -19.43 -32.11
CA ARG A 102 -14.84 -18.56 -32.12
C ARG A 102 -15.14 -17.29 -31.33
N LEU A 103 -14.24 -16.91 -30.41
CA LEU A 103 -14.33 -15.62 -29.71
C LEU A 103 -14.14 -14.49 -30.72
N GLY A 104 -15.08 -13.55 -30.74
CA GLY A 104 -14.97 -12.29 -31.47
C GLY A 104 -14.10 -11.27 -30.73
N ARG A 105 -14.07 -10.04 -31.24
CA ARG A 105 -13.33 -8.90 -30.66
C ARG A 105 -13.61 -8.71 -29.16
N HIS A 106 -12.58 -8.40 -28.38
CA HIS A 106 -12.73 -8.01 -26.98
C HIS A 106 -13.49 -6.67 -26.87
N GLY A 107 -14.60 -6.64 -26.15
CA GLY A 107 -15.48 -5.46 -26.03
C GLY A 107 -16.18 -5.08 -27.34
N GLY A 108 -16.32 -6.01 -28.30
CA GLY A 108 -17.21 -5.83 -29.44
C GLY A 108 -18.68 -5.88 -29.02
N THR A 109 -19.53 -5.19 -29.78
CA THR A 109 -20.94 -4.93 -29.42
C THR A 109 -21.90 -5.12 -30.60
N ASP A 110 -21.35 -5.49 -31.75
CA ASP A 110 -22.01 -5.76 -33.01
C ASP A 110 -22.44 -7.24 -33.12
N ILE A 111 -23.65 -7.50 -33.60
CA ILE A 111 -24.13 -8.86 -33.91
C ILE A 111 -24.02 -9.07 -35.42
N GLY A 112 -22.79 -9.32 -35.87
CA GLY A 112 -22.45 -9.41 -37.29
C GLY A 112 -23.05 -10.62 -38.04
N PRO A 113 -22.73 -10.78 -39.33
CA PRO A 113 -23.07 -11.98 -40.08
C PRO A 113 -22.23 -13.21 -39.68
N GLU A 114 -21.02 -13.01 -39.15
CA GLU A 114 -20.14 -14.09 -38.72
C GLU A 114 -20.59 -14.75 -37.42
N ALA A 115 -20.55 -16.09 -37.38
CA ALA A 115 -20.81 -16.88 -36.17
C ALA A 115 -19.64 -16.77 -35.16
N VAL A 116 -19.56 -15.63 -34.48
CA VAL A 116 -18.62 -15.31 -33.40
C VAL A 116 -19.36 -14.69 -32.22
N LEU A 117 -18.81 -14.83 -31.01
CA LEU A 117 -19.35 -14.15 -29.81
C LEU A 117 -18.29 -13.22 -29.23
N HIS A 118 -18.62 -11.93 -29.11
CA HIS A 118 -17.75 -10.96 -28.46
C HIS A 118 -17.62 -11.26 -26.96
N HIS A 119 -16.49 -10.85 -26.39
CA HIS A 119 -16.10 -11.21 -25.03
C HIS A 119 -15.47 -10.04 -24.29
N THR A 120 -15.49 -10.09 -22.97
CA THR A 120 -14.72 -9.19 -22.11
C THR A 120 -14.10 -10.01 -20.99
N GLN A 121 -13.92 -9.40 -19.82
CA GLN A 121 -13.23 -10.00 -18.68
C GLN A 121 -14.15 -10.91 -17.84
N ASN A 122 -15.47 -10.93 -18.11
CA ASN A 122 -16.41 -11.83 -17.44
C ASN A 122 -17.25 -12.65 -18.44
N SER A 123 -17.61 -13.88 -18.05
CA SER A 123 -18.38 -14.80 -18.89
C SER A 123 -19.84 -14.37 -19.18
N PRO A 124 -20.57 -13.63 -18.30
CA PRO A 124 -21.91 -13.14 -18.64
C PRO A 124 -21.96 -12.26 -19.89
N TYR A 125 -20.88 -11.54 -20.24
CA TYR A 125 -20.84 -10.70 -21.44
C TYR A 125 -20.99 -11.54 -22.72
N VAL A 126 -20.34 -12.71 -22.75
CA VAL A 126 -20.45 -13.67 -23.86
C VAL A 126 -21.87 -14.26 -23.92
N ALA A 127 -22.51 -14.49 -22.76
CA ALA A 127 -23.89 -14.97 -22.70
C ALA A 127 -24.93 -13.91 -23.13
N VAL A 128 -24.69 -12.62 -22.89
CA VAL A 128 -25.52 -11.53 -23.46
C VAL A 128 -25.38 -11.48 -24.99
N ASN A 129 -24.15 -11.59 -25.51
CA ASN A 129 -23.92 -11.67 -26.95
C ASN A 129 -24.58 -12.92 -27.57
N LEU A 130 -24.60 -14.05 -26.86
CA LEU A 130 -25.31 -15.26 -27.30
C LEU A 130 -26.83 -15.06 -27.30
N ALA A 131 -27.41 -14.41 -26.29
CA ALA A 131 -28.84 -14.09 -26.25
C ALA A 131 -29.25 -13.18 -27.43
N ALA A 132 -28.43 -12.17 -27.73
CA ALA A 132 -28.63 -11.30 -28.89
C ALA A 132 -28.47 -12.05 -30.23
N TRP A 133 -27.48 -12.93 -30.35
CA TRP A 133 -27.31 -13.82 -31.53
C TRP A 133 -28.51 -14.77 -31.73
N MET A 134 -29.12 -15.24 -30.63
CA MET A 134 -30.35 -16.03 -30.65
C MET A 134 -31.61 -15.21 -30.98
N GLY A 135 -31.50 -13.89 -31.19
CA GLY A 135 -32.63 -13.04 -31.60
C GLY A 135 -33.48 -12.48 -30.45
N ALA A 136 -32.99 -12.52 -29.20
CA ALA A 136 -33.73 -11.99 -28.05
C ALA A 136 -34.09 -10.50 -28.24
N ARG A 137 -35.35 -10.13 -27.97
CA ARG A 137 -35.81 -8.74 -27.95
C ARG A 137 -35.54 -8.06 -26.61
N ARG A 138 -35.51 -8.83 -25.51
CA ARG A 138 -35.22 -8.34 -24.16
C ARG A 138 -34.26 -9.29 -23.46
N ILE A 139 -33.22 -8.75 -22.83
CA ILE A 139 -32.19 -9.50 -22.13
C ILE A 139 -32.12 -9.00 -20.69
N GLY A 140 -32.46 -9.87 -19.74
CA GLY A 140 -32.38 -9.60 -18.31
C GLY A 140 -31.09 -10.17 -17.73
N LEU A 141 -30.22 -9.33 -17.17
CA LEU A 141 -28.97 -9.75 -16.53
C LEU A 141 -29.17 -9.91 -15.02
N ILE A 142 -28.90 -11.11 -14.48
CA ILE A 142 -28.99 -11.40 -13.04
C ILE A 142 -27.76 -12.18 -12.55
N GLY A 143 -27.41 -12.07 -11.27
CA GLY A 143 -26.22 -12.74 -10.71
C GLY A 143 -24.89 -12.12 -11.17
N VAL A 144 -24.88 -10.86 -11.61
CA VAL A 144 -23.67 -10.14 -12.05
C VAL A 144 -23.42 -8.96 -11.12
N ASP A 145 -23.15 -9.29 -9.85
CA ASP A 145 -23.28 -8.34 -8.75
C ASP A 145 -22.02 -7.51 -8.48
N PHE A 146 -20.83 -8.10 -8.65
CA PHE A 146 -19.54 -7.57 -8.20
C PHE A 146 -19.46 -7.20 -6.69
N THR A 147 -20.41 -7.70 -5.90
CA THR A 147 -20.36 -7.79 -4.44
C THR A 147 -19.28 -8.79 -3.98
N ASP A 148 -19.07 -8.91 -2.67
CA ASP A 148 -17.95 -9.68 -2.13
C ASP A 148 -18.16 -11.20 -2.13
N HIS A 149 -19.31 -11.73 -2.56
CA HIS A 149 -19.64 -13.15 -2.46
C HIS A 149 -20.34 -13.68 -3.72
N HIS A 150 -20.11 -14.95 -4.05
CA HIS A 150 -20.88 -15.70 -5.04
C HIS A 150 -22.09 -16.36 -4.34
N PHE A 151 -23.14 -16.73 -5.08
CA PHE A 151 -24.33 -17.36 -4.47
C PHE A 151 -24.00 -18.67 -3.72
N PHE A 152 -22.92 -19.36 -4.10
CA PHE A 152 -22.54 -20.66 -3.56
C PHE A 152 -21.53 -20.62 -2.41
N ALA A 153 -20.85 -19.48 -2.16
CA ALA A 153 -19.84 -19.36 -1.11
C ALA A 153 -19.47 -17.89 -0.79
N ARG A 154 -19.07 -17.64 0.46
CA ARG A 154 -18.44 -16.38 0.90
C ARG A 154 -17.01 -16.25 0.36
N THR A 155 -16.87 -16.04 -0.94
CA THR A 155 -15.57 -16.08 -1.66
C THR A 155 -14.62 -14.90 -1.40
N GLY A 156 -15.08 -13.85 -0.73
CA GLY A 156 -14.39 -12.57 -0.65
C GLY A 156 -14.41 -11.77 -1.97
N ARG A 157 -14.07 -10.47 -1.86
CA ARG A 157 -14.14 -9.46 -2.92
C ARG A 157 -13.77 -10.01 -4.30
N HIS A 158 -14.73 -10.01 -5.22
CA HIS A 158 -14.56 -10.63 -6.53
C HIS A 158 -13.30 -10.05 -7.24
N PRO A 159 -12.41 -10.86 -7.85
CA PRO A 159 -11.14 -10.39 -8.41
C PRO A 159 -11.27 -9.26 -9.44
N LEU A 160 -12.41 -9.22 -10.14
CA LEU A 160 -12.74 -8.16 -11.09
C LEU A 160 -13.39 -6.90 -10.46
N SER A 161 -13.71 -6.87 -9.17
CA SER A 161 -14.27 -5.68 -8.49
C SER A 161 -13.27 -4.53 -8.36
N ALA A 162 -12.00 -4.74 -8.69
CA ALA A 162 -11.00 -3.67 -8.90
C ALA A 162 -11.07 -3.07 -10.32
N ARG A 163 -11.82 -3.70 -11.23
CA ARG A 163 -12.02 -3.31 -12.64
C ARG A 163 -13.49 -2.98 -12.93
N LEU A 164 -14.33 -2.87 -11.90
CA LEU A 164 -15.78 -2.67 -11.97
C LEU A 164 -16.15 -1.51 -12.91
N GLN A 165 -15.53 -0.34 -12.76
CA GLN A 165 -15.84 0.84 -13.60
C GLN A 165 -15.65 0.57 -15.10
N ARG A 166 -14.61 -0.17 -15.48
CA ARG A 166 -14.37 -0.55 -16.88
C ARG A 166 -15.40 -1.57 -17.36
N ILE A 167 -15.74 -2.56 -16.53
CA ILE A 167 -16.75 -3.56 -16.88
C ILE A 167 -18.12 -2.88 -17.03
N ASP A 168 -18.45 -1.93 -16.16
CA ASP A 168 -19.69 -1.16 -16.21
C ASP A 168 -19.80 -0.32 -17.50
N GLN A 169 -18.70 0.31 -17.92
CA GLN A 169 -18.59 0.96 -19.25
C GLN A 169 -18.72 -0.03 -20.41
N GLU A 170 -18.11 -1.23 -20.30
CA GLU A 170 -18.23 -2.29 -21.32
C GLU A 170 -19.69 -2.78 -21.45
N TYR A 171 -20.46 -2.88 -20.35
CA TYR A 171 -21.89 -3.20 -20.37
C TYR A 171 -22.77 -2.05 -20.88
N ALA A 172 -22.47 -0.80 -20.53
CA ALA A 172 -23.19 0.38 -21.04
C ALA A 172 -23.08 0.48 -22.57
N LEU A 173 -21.85 0.36 -23.11
CA LEU A 173 -21.61 0.37 -24.56
C LEU A 173 -22.31 -0.80 -25.28
N LEU A 174 -22.43 -1.96 -24.63
CA LEU A 174 -23.20 -3.09 -25.16
C LEU A 174 -24.70 -2.80 -25.15
N ALA A 175 -25.24 -2.24 -24.07
CA ALA A 175 -26.65 -1.85 -24.00
C ALA A 175 -27.01 -0.81 -25.08
N ASP A 176 -26.20 0.24 -25.24
CA ASP A 176 -26.39 1.26 -26.28
C ASP A 176 -26.39 0.65 -27.70
N ALA A 177 -25.51 -0.33 -27.95
CA ALA A 177 -25.41 -0.99 -29.25
C ALA A 177 -26.57 -1.96 -29.52
N LEU A 178 -27.02 -2.70 -28.51
CA LEU A 178 -28.18 -3.58 -28.57
C LEU A 178 -29.48 -2.77 -28.72
N GLN A 179 -29.61 -1.64 -28.01
CA GLN A 179 -30.76 -0.75 -28.13
C GLN A 179 -30.88 -0.16 -29.55
N ARG A 180 -29.76 0.21 -30.19
CA ARG A 180 -29.74 0.60 -31.62
C ARG A 180 -30.15 -0.54 -32.58
N GLN A 181 -30.07 -1.80 -32.14
CA GLN A 181 -30.55 -2.99 -32.85
C GLN A 181 -31.97 -3.41 -32.41
N GLY A 182 -32.65 -2.63 -31.55
CA GLY A 182 -34.00 -2.92 -31.06
C GLY A 182 -34.08 -3.93 -29.91
N ILE A 183 -32.94 -4.25 -29.28
CA ILE A 183 -32.80 -5.22 -28.19
C ILE A 183 -32.60 -4.48 -26.86
N GLU A 184 -33.49 -4.71 -25.89
CA GLU A 184 -33.37 -4.15 -24.54
C GLU A 184 -32.39 -4.99 -23.70
N LEU A 185 -31.43 -4.35 -23.02
CA LEU A 185 -30.56 -4.99 -22.01
C LEU A 185 -30.75 -4.30 -20.65
N VAL A 186 -31.27 -5.03 -19.66
CA VAL A 186 -31.57 -4.53 -18.31
C VAL A 186 -30.87 -5.36 -17.23
N ASN A 187 -30.59 -4.73 -16.09
CA ASN A 187 -30.02 -5.37 -14.90
C ASN A 187 -31.13 -5.67 -13.89
N LEU A 188 -31.36 -6.95 -13.61
CA LEU A 188 -32.38 -7.46 -12.69
C LEU A 188 -31.86 -7.56 -11.23
N SER A 189 -30.56 -7.41 -11.03
CA SER A 189 -29.91 -7.56 -9.73
C SER A 189 -29.96 -6.25 -8.94
N ALA A 190 -30.93 -6.12 -8.02
CA ALA A 190 -31.06 -4.94 -7.14
C ALA A 190 -29.77 -4.59 -6.37
N ALA A 191 -29.00 -5.61 -5.94
CA ALA A 191 -27.73 -5.45 -5.24
C ALA A 191 -26.49 -5.37 -6.17
N SER A 192 -26.66 -5.35 -7.49
CA SER A 192 -25.54 -5.28 -8.42
C SER A 192 -24.91 -3.89 -8.46
N ARG A 193 -23.58 -3.88 -8.39
CA ARG A 193 -22.75 -2.67 -8.46
C ARG A 193 -22.55 -2.16 -9.90
N LEU A 194 -23.10 -2.83 -10.91
CA LEU A 194 -23.20 -2.28 -12.26
C LEU A 194 -24.24 -1.16 -12.26
N GLN A 195 -23.84 0.04 -12.70
CA GLN A 195 -24.68 1.24 -12.79
C GLN A 195 -24.96 1.65 -14.24
N GLY A 196 -24.17 1.19 -15.21
CA GLY A 196 -24.29 1.50 -16.63
C GLY A 196 -25.41 0.76 -17.36
N LEU A 197 -26.27 0.00 -16.65
CA LEU A 197 -27.44 -0.67 -17.20
C LEU A 197 -28.72 -0.17 -16.52
N PRO A 198 -29.82 0.05 -17.27
CA PRO A 198 -31.12 0.33 -16.68
C PRO A 198 -31.56 -0.84 -15.79
N ARG A 199 -32.20 -0.53 -14.65
CA ARG A 199 -32.65 -1.54 -13.68
C ARG A 199 -34.16 -1.73 -13.71
N THR A 200 -34.61 -2.96 -13.54
CA THR A 200 -36.01 -3.35 -13.38
C THR A 200 -36.09 -4.58 -12.46
N SER A 201 -37.22 -4.85 -11.82
CA SER A 201 -37.31 -6.07 -10.99
C SER A 201 -37.48 -7.32 -11.86
N VAL A 202 -37.17 -8.48 -11.28
CA VAL A 202 -37.40 -9.78 -11.92
C VAL A 202 -38.89 -10.00 -12.26
N ALA A 203 -39.79 -9.47 -11.41
CA ALA A 203 -41.23 -9.53 -11.65
C ALA A 203 -41.64 -8.63 -12.81
N ASP A 204 -41.25 -7.36 -12.82
CA ASP A 204 -41.59 -6.40 -13.89
C ASP A 204 -41.05 -6.87 -15.25
N PHE A 205 -39.84 -7.45 -15.28
CA PHE A 205 -39.26 -8.02 -16.48
C PHE A 205 -40.13 -9.15 -17.06
N ALA A 206 -40.64 -10.03 -16.20
CA ALA A 206 -41.54 -11.12 -16.57
C ALA A 206 -42.98 -10.65 -16.88
N GLU A 207 -43.48 -9.60 -16.22
CA GLU A 207 -44.81 -9.04 -16.50
C GLU A 207 -44.88 -8.27 -17.83
N GLY A 208 -43.78 -7.60 -18.22
CA GLY A 208 -43.60 -6.99 -19.54
C GLY A 208 -43.57 -7.97 -20.73
N VAL A 209 -43.87 -9.25 -20.49
CA VAL A 209 -44.09 -10.29 -21.50
C VAL A 209 -45.59 -10.47 -21.82
N ARG A 210 -46.51 -9.86 -21.04
CA ARG A 210 -47.94 -9.84 -21.38
C ARG A 210 -48.23 -8.78 -22.46
N PRO A 211 -48.99 -9.10 -23.53
CA PRO A 211 -49.11 -8.21 -24.69
C PRO A 211 -50.06 -7.04 -24.41
N ALA A 212 -49.51 -5.82 -24.34
CA ALA A 212 -50.27 -4.58 -24.39
C ALA A 212 -50.12 -3.91 -25.76
N ALA A 213 -51.26 -3.47 -26.30
CA ALA A 213 -51.49 -3.03 -27.67
C ALA A 213 -50.44 -2.11 -28.33
N PHE A 214 -50.21 -2.34 -29.63
CA PHE A 214 -49.54 -1.40 -30.54
C PHE A 214 -50.26 -0.03 -30.56
N HIS A 215 -49.53 1.04 -30.30
CA HIS A 215 -49.85 2.37 -30.83
C HIS A 215 -48.80 2.82 -31.85
N ARG A 216 -49.28 3.39 -32.95
CA ARG A 216 -48.53 3.67 -34.19
C ARG A 216 -48.10 5.14 -34.27
N ALA A 217 -46.88 5.32 -34.79
CA ALA A 217 -46.48 6.28 -35.83
C ALA A 217 -46.20 7.75 -35.41
N PRO A 218 -45.56 8.57 -36.27
CA PRO A 218 -44.83 8.27 -37.53
C PRO A 218 -43.34 8.75 -37.54
N ALA A 219 -42.65 8.49 -38.65
CA ALA A 219 -41.26 8.90 -38.92
C ALA A 219 -41.14 10.28 -39.60
N HIS A 220 -39.92 10.84 -39.69
CA HIS A 220 -39.49 11.72 -40.80
C HIS A 220 -37.95 11.83 -40.91
N GLU A 221 -37.44 11.92 -42.15
CA GLU A 221 -36.02 12.04 -42.49
C GLU A 221 -35.62 13.46 -42.99
N ALA A 222 -34.36 13.83 -42.70
CA ALA A 222 -33.36 14.56 -43.52
C ALA A 222 -33.58 15.98 -44.15
N ALA A 223 -32.83 16.96 -43.60
CA ALA A 223 -32.00 18.03 -44.27
C ALA A 223 -32.68 19.10 -45.20
N PRO A 224 -32.00 20.20 -45.68
CA PRO A 224 -30.64 20.75 -45.45
C PRO A 224 -30.63 22.29 -45.04
N PRO A 225 -29.47 23.03 -45.00
CA PRO A 225 -29.39 24.38 -44.37
C PRO A 225 -29.12 25.61 -45.29
N SER A 226 -29.47 26.83 -44.82
CA SER A 226 -29.00 28.21 -45.20
C SER A 226 -29.87 29.29 -44.48
N THR A 227 -29.62 30.62 -44.40
CA THR A 227 -28.53 31.54 -44.84
C THR A 227 -28.45 32.84 -43.97
N GLN A 228 -27.23 33.35 -43.75
CA GLN A 228 -26.77 34.77 -43.60
C GLN A 228 -27.53 35.89 -42.80
N GLY A 229 -26.80 36.47 -41.81
CA GLY A 229 -26.43 37.92 -41.74
C GLY A 229 -27.40 38.95 -41.10
N PRO A 230 -26.98 40.22 -40.83
CA PRO A 230 -25.67 40.86 -41.15
C PRO A 230 -25.03 41.87 -40.12
N SER A 231 -23.76 42.26 -40.39
CA SER A 231 -23.09 43.57 -40.08
C SER A 231 -22.74 43.98 -38.61
N VAL A 232 -21.74 44.84 -38.27
CA VAL A 232 -20.90 45.85 -38.99
C VAL A 232 -19.41 45.85 -38.50
N ALA A 233 -18.47 46.42 -39.28
CA ALA A 233 -16.99 46.54 -39.06
C ALA A 233 -16.56 47.86 -38.29
N SER A 234 -15.30 48.38 -38.17
CA SER A 234 -13.95 48.08 -38.72
C SER A 234 -12.77 48.85 -38.01
N ARG A 235 -11.50 48.37 -38.19
CA ARG A 235 -10.18 49.08 -38.27
C ARG A 235 -9.43 49.77 -37.07
N ALA A 236 -8.32 49.13 -36.67
CA ALA A 236 -6.88 49.54 -36.77
C ALA A 236 -6.21 50.74 -36.02
N GLN A 237 -5.25 50.40 -35.13
CA GLN A 237 -3.89 50.98 -34.81
C GLN A 237 -3.72 52.50 -34.42
N PRO A 238 -2.68 52.94 -33.67
CA PRO A 238 -1.35 52.32 -33.41
C PRO A 238 -0.83 52.35 -31.92
N THR A 239 0.44 51.97 -31.73
CA THR A 239 1.20 51.91 -30.45
C THR A 239 1.57 53.28 -29.85
N PRO A 240 1.82 53.36 -28.53
CA PRO A 240 3.12 53.87 -28.07
C PRO A 240 3.78 53.06 -26.92
N SER A 241 5.06 53.35 -26.69
CA SER A 241 6.00 52.65 -25.80
C SER A 241 5.73 52.73 -24.30
N LEU A 242 6.03 51.66 -23.56
CA LEU A 242 6.37 51.69 -22.13
C LEU A 242 7.67 50.93 -21.83
N GLN A 243 8.26 51.28 -20.69
CA GLN A 243 9.68 51.11 -20.32
C GLN A 243 10.12 49.66 -20.03
N PRO A 244 11.44 49.36 -20.01
CA PRO A 244 11.94 48.03 -19.71
C PRO A 244 11.62 47.61 -18.28
N VAL A 245 10.88 46.51 -18.15
CA VAL A 245 10.77 45.76 -16.89
C VAL A 245 12.16 45.15 -16.60
N PRO A 246 12.65 45.17 -15.34
CA PRO A 246 13.95 44.60 -15.01
C PRO A 246 14.03 43.13 -15.43
N GLN A 247 15.19 42.71 -15.96
CA GLN A 247 15.46 41.30 -16.16
C GLN A 247 15.31 40.58 -14.83
N ALA A 248 14.28 39.73 -14.72
CA ALA A 248 14.20 38.78 -13.63
C ALA A 248 15.47 37.92 -13.66
N ALA A 249 16.06 37.67 -12.49
CA ALA A 249 17.14 36.69 -12.35
C ALA A 249 16.67 35.37 -13.00
N PRO A 250 17.55 34.60 -13.68
CA PRO A 250 17.15 33.41 -14.42
C PRO A 250 16.39 32.46 -13.52
N GLN A 251 15.07 32.39 -13.74
CA GLN A 251 14.17 31.63 -12.89
C GLN A 251 14.51 30.15 -13.09
N THR A 252 15.00 29.49 -12.04
CA THR A 252 15.40 28.09 -12.12
C THR A 252 14.20 27.25 -12.48
N ALA A 253 14.28 26.58 -13.63
CA ALA A 253 13.18 25.82 -14.19
C ALA A 253 12.67 24.78 -13.19
N ARG A 254 11.34 24.59 -13.17
CA ARG A 254 10.61 23.82 -12.16
C ARG A 254 9.99 22.57 -12.80
N VAL A 255 10.39 21.39 -12.34
CA VAL A 255 9.80 20.11 -12.82
C VAL A 255 9.07 19.37 -11.70
N PHE A 256 7.82 18.99 -11.95
CA PHE A 256 7.10 18.07 -11.07
C PHE A 256 7.14 16.67 -11.69
N ILE A 257 7.80 15.73 -11.00
CA ILE A 257 7.98 14.36 -11.48
C ILE A 257 6.88 13.48 -10.90
N VAL A 258 5.99 12.96 -11.76
CA VAL A 258 4.96 12.01 -11.34
C VAL A 258 5.49 10.60 -11.56
N THR A 259 5.68 9.87 -10.46
CA THR A 259 6.35 8.57 -10.45
C THR A 259 5.37 7.40 -10.48
N TYR A 260 5.86 6.24 -10.93
CA TYR A 260 5.13 4.98 -10.97
C TYR A 260 6.02 3.84 -10.47
N ARG A 261 5.51 3.02 -9.55
CA ARG A 261 6.27 1.91 -8.95
C ARG A 261 6.29 0.67 -9.84
N PHE A 262 7.44 0.37 -10.45
CA PHE A 262 7.62 -0.80 -11.32
C PHE A 262 7.96 -2.07 -10.54
N VAL A 263 7.32 -3.19 -10.90
CA VAL A 263 7.54 -4.50 -10.25
C VAL A 263 8.97 -5.02 -10.42
N THR A 264 9.60 -4.75 -11.56
CA THR A 264 10.91 -5.29 -11.97
C THR A 264 12.04 -4.27 -11.97
N CYS A 265 11.73 -2.98 -12.07
CA CYS A 265 12.71 -1.89 -12.04
C CYS A 265 12.72 -1.13 -10.70
N GLY A 266 11.74 -1.35 -9.82
CA GLY A 266 11.65 -0.66 -8.53
C GLY A 266 11.61 0.86 -8.71
N ASP A 267 12.39 1.55 -7.89
CA ASP A 267 12.43 3.01 -7.80
C ASP A 267 13.50 3.68 -8.68
N VAL A 268 14.15 2.92 -9.60
CA VAL A 268 15.21 3.39 -10.53
C VAL A 268 14.90 4.74 -11.18
N PHE A 269 13.66 4.93 -11.66
CA PHE A 269 13.25 6.19 -12.29
C PHE A 269 12.97 7.31 -11.28
N SER A 270 12.53 6.99 -10.06
CA SER A 270 12.29 7.97 -9.01
C SER A 270 13.60 8.53 -8.49
N ASP A 271 14.51 7.67 -8.04
CA ASP A 271 15.79 8.07 -7.50
C ASP A 271 16.67 8.70 -8.59
N GLY A 272 16.73 8.08 -9.78
CA GLY A 272 17.52 8.58 -10.90
C GLY A 272 17.09 9.96 -11.41
N LEU A 273 15.78 10.25 -11.49
CA LEU A 273 15.29 11.57 -11.88
C LEU A 273 15.41 12.61 -10.75
N ARG A 274 15.35 12.19 -9.48
CA ARG A 274 15.60 13.07 -8.33
C ARG A 274 17.06 13.50 -8.28
N HIS A 275 18.01 12.56 -8.39
CA HIS A 275 19.44 12.87 -8.48
C HIS A 275 19.78 13.68 -9.73
N ALA A 276 19.13 13.41 -10.87
CA ALA A 276 19.25 14.23 -12.07
C ALA A 276 18.83 15.69 -11.86
N ALA A 277 17.68 15.93 -11.21
CA ALA A 277 17.21 17.28 -10.93
C ALA A 277 18.14 18.02 -9.95
N GLN A 278 18.68 17.31 -8.95
CA GLN A 278 19.68 17.83 -8.03
C GLN A 278 21.00 18.17 -8.74
N GLU A 279 21.51 17.30 -9.62
CA GLU A 279 22.75 17.54 -10.39
C GLU A 279 22.62 18.78 -11.29
N LEU A 280 21.47 18.98 -11.94
CA LEU A 280 21.19 20.11 -12.82
C LEU A 280 20.82 21.41 -12.07
N GLY A 281 20.67 21.39 -10.74
CA GLY A 281 20.17 22.55 -9.99
C GLY A 281 18.71 22.92 -10.30
N VAL A 282 17.94 21.98 -10.86
CA VAL A 282 16.54 22.15 -11.25
C VAL A 282 15.65 22.04 -10.02
N ALA A 283 14.78 23.02 -9.81
CA ALA A 283 13.79 22.99 -8.74
C ALA A 283 12.80 21.84 -9.03
N HIS A 284 12.66 20.90 -8.11
CA HIS A 284 11.83 19.72 -8.34
C HIS A 284 10.97 19.35 -7.14
N ALA A 285 9.85 18.70 -7.44
CA ALA A 285 9.02 17.97 -6.49
C ALA A 285 8.55 16.67 -7.15
N GLU A 286 8.18 15.68 -6.34
CA GLU A 286 7.71 14.39 -6.83
C GLU A 286 6.52 13.85 -6.03
N ALA A 287 5.70 13.03 -6.67
CA ALA A 287 4.64 12.25 -6.03
C ALA A 287 4.27 11.03 -6.87
N ASP A 288 3.77 9.98 -6.22
CA ASP A 288 3.21 8.81 -6.90
C ASP A 288 1.95 9.21 -7.68
N CYS A 289 1.76 8.65 -8.88
CA CYS A 289 0.60 8.91 -9.73
C CYS A 289 -0.78 8.66 -9.06
N GLN A 290 -0.82 7.92 -7.95
CA GLN A 290 -2.02 7.61 -7.18
C GLN A 290 -2.22 8.50 -5.93
N ASP A 291 -1.35 9.46 -5.65
CA ASP A 291 -1.51 10.38 -4.51
C ASP A 291 -2.83 11.17 -4.66
N PRO A 292 -3.78 11.08 -3.71
CA PRO A 292 -5.05 11.79 -3.80
C PRO A 292 -4.92 13.31 -3.82
N ARG A 293 -3.81 13.86 -3.28
CA ARG A 293 -3.48 15.29 -3.28
C ARG A 293 -2.56 15.68 -4.44
N LEU A 294 -2.36 14.81 -5.45
CA LEU A 294 -1.48 15.11 -6.58
C LEU A 294 -1.80 16.47 -7.25
N PRO A 295 -3.07 16.82 -7.53
CA PRO A 295 -3.37 18.11 -8.15
C PRO A 295 -3.01 19.29 -7.24
N ASP A 296 -3.26 19.18 -5.94
CA ASP A 296 -3.04 20.25 -4.97
C ASP A 296 -1.54 20.44 -4.70
N LYS A 297 -0.75 19.36 -4.73
CA LYS A 297 0.72 19.39 -4.70
C LYS A 297 1.33 20.02 -5.94
N ILE A 298 0.80 19.70 -7.13
CA ILE A 298 1.23 20.33 -8.39
C ILE A 298 0.89 21.82 -8.35
N GLU A 299 -0.28 22.18 -7.84
CA GLU A 299 -0.68 23.59 -7.69
C GLU A 299 0.24 24.38 -6.76
N ALA A 300 0.46 23.86 -5.54
CA ALA A 300 1.35 24.50 -4.56
C ALA A 300 2.81 24.56 -5.02
N PHE A 301 3.25 23.63 -5.87
CA PHE A 301 4.59 23.65 -6.44
C PHE A 301 4.72 24.56 -7.68
N ALA A 302 3.64 24.79 -8.43
CA ALA A 302 3.62 25.55 -9.68
C ALA A 302 4.81 25.21 -10.63
N PRO A 303 4.83 24.01 -11.25
CA PRO A 303 5.89 23.59 -12.15
C PRO A 303 5.77 24.22 -13.54
N ASP A 304 6.91 24.41 -14.21
CA ASP A 304 6.95 24.69 -15.65
C ASP A 304 6.62 23.42 -16.46
N LEU A 305 7.04 22.24 -15.98
CA LEU A 305 6.78 20.93 -16.58
C LEU A 305 6.28 19.91 -15.57
N VAL A 306 5.17 19.23 -15.87
CA VAL A 306 4.77 17.98 -15.22
C VAL A 306 5.27 16.80 -16.06
N LEU A 307 6.34 16.14 -15.60
CA LEU A 307 6.93 14.98 -16.27
C LEU A 307 6.42 13.68 -15.63
N VAL A 308 5.65 12.91 -16.40
CA VAL A 308 5.00 11.68 -15.92
C VAL A 308 5.75 10.44 -16.42
N VAL A 309 6.25 9.62 -15.50
CA VAL A 309 6.81 8.31 -15.86
C VAL A 309 5.67 7.30 -16.03
N HIS A 310 5.47 6.81 -17.25
CA HIS A 310 4.50 5.76 -17.60
C HIS A 310 3.03 6.11 -17.24
N GLY A 311 2.49 7.08 -17.98
CA GLY A 311 1.28 7.83 -17.61
C GLY A 311 -0.11 7.17 -17.68
N ARG A 312 -0.25 5.85 -17.84
CA ARG A 312 -1.58 5.20 -18.00
C ARG A 312 -2.56 5.57 -16.87
N ARG A 313 -2.13 5.42 -15.61
CA ARG A 313 -2.96 5.76 -14.43
C ARG A 313 -3.14 7.27 -14.25
N PHE A 314 -2.16 8.07 -14.67
CA PHE A 314 -2.23 9.53 -14.62
C PHE A 314 -3.35 10.06 -15.52
N VAL A 315 -3.41 9.61 -16.78
CA VAL A 315 -4.48 10.03 -17.71
C VAL A 315 -5.84 9.59 -17.19
N GLN A 316 -5.97 8.34 -16.75
CA GLN A 316 -7.23 7.78 -16.23
C GLN A 316 -7.82 8.52 -15.03
N ARG A 317 -6.99 9.20 -14.23
CA ARG A 317 -7.43 9.84 -12.97
C ARG A 317 -7.33 11.37 -12.97
N TRP A 318 -6.37 11.94 -13.70
CA TRP A 318 -5.98 13.34 -13.56
C TRP A 318 -5.87 14.10 -14.88
N GLY A 319 -5.83 13.43 -16.03
CA GLY A 319 -5.48 14.03 -17.33
C GLY A 319 -6.21 15.34 -17.62
N GLN A 320 -7.54 15.35 -17.53
CA GLN A 320 -8.33 16.57 -17.73
C GLN A 320 -8.14 17.63 -16.63
N ARG A 321 -8.01 17.23 -15.35
CA ARG A 321 -7.84 18.17 -14.22
C ARG A 321 -6.48 18.89 -14.25
N LEU A 322 -5.49 18.32 -14.94
CA LEU A 322 -4.13 18.87 -15.05
C LEU A 322 -3.78 19.41 -16.45
N ALA A 323 -4.73 19.42 -17.38
CA ALA A 323 -4.52 19.84 -18.77
C ALA A 323 -4.07 21.32 -18.94
N ARG A 324 -4.18 22.15 -17.89
CA ARG A 324 -3.65 23.53 -17.87
C ARG A 324 -2.12 23.61 -17.74
N TRP A 325 -1.49 22.56 -17.22
CA TRP A 325 -0.04 22.50 -17.07
C TRP A 325 0.61 22.00 -18.36
N ARG A 326 1.86 22.38 -18.62
CA ARG A 326 2.65 21.71 -19.65
C ARG A 326 2.95 20.29 -19.16
N THR A 327 2.46 19.29 -19.88
CA THR A 327 2.59 17.88 -19.49
C THR A 327 3.41 17.10 -20.51
N ALA A 328 4.31 16.27 -20.00
CA ALA A 328 5.05 15.30 -20.80
C ALA A 328 4.95 13.90 -20.18
N VAL A 329 5.01 12.87 -21.01
CA VAL A 329 5.05 11.48 -20.54
C VAL A 329 6.29 10.77 -21.07
N TRP A 330 7.01 10.06 -20.21
CA TRP A 330 8.04 9.10 -20.62
C TRP A 330 7.48 7.68 -20.59
N LEU A 331 7.28 7.12 -21.78
CA LEU A 331 6.89 5.75 -22.01
C LEU A 331 8.16 4.90 -21.98
N VAL A 332 8.24 4.03 -20.96
CA VAL A 332 9.44 3.26 -20.56
C VAL A 332 9.28 1.74 -20.71
N ASP A 333 8.12 1.29 -21.19
CA ASP A 333 7.80 -0.11 -21.52
C ASP A 333 7.46 -0.24 -23.03
N GLU A 334 7.87 0.72 -23.88
CA GLU A 334 7.79 0.56 -25.33
C GLU A 334 8.80 -0.51 -25.80
N PRO A 335 8.46 -1.36 -26.78
CA PRO A 335 7.21 -1.43 -27.55
C PRO A 335 6.15 -2.39 -26.96
N TYR A 336 6.32 -2.91 -25.73
CA TYR A 336 5.43 -3.93 -25.16
C TYR A 336 3.98 -3.45 -24.99
N GLU A 337 3.81 -2.14 -24.78
CA GLU A 337 2.51 -1.52 -24.53
C GLU A 337 2.00 -0.58 -25.64
N VAL A 338 2.66 -0.55 -26.81
CA VAL A 338 2.44 0.44 -27.88
C VAL A 338 0.97 0.65 -28.28
N ASP A 339 0.14 -0.38 -28.36
CA ASP A 339 -1.28 -0.23 -28.74
C ASP A 339 -2.10 0.46 -27.65
N ASP A 340 -1.77 0.23 -26.38
CA ASP A 340 -2.42 0.90 -25.27
C ASP A 340 -1.86 2.31 -25.09
N THR A 341 -0.54 2.49 -25.09
CA THR A 341 0.09 3.81 -24.91
C THR A 341 -0.29 4.77 -26.03
N THR A 342 -0.32 4.33 -27.29
CA THR A 342 -0.79 5.14 -28.43
C THR A 342 -2.28 5.51 -28.35
N SER A 343 -3.09 4.77 -27.57
CA SER A 343 -4.51 5.08 -27.35
C SER A 343 -4.75 6.28 -26.43
N TRP A 344 -3.78 6.68 -25.59
CA TRP A 344 -3.95 7.77 -24.61
C TRP A 344 -2.78 8.76 -24.50
N SER A 345 -1.59 8.48 -25.05
CA SER A 345 -0.40 9.36 -24.92
C SER A 345 -0.59 10.76 -25.50
N HIS A 346 -1.55 10.93 -26.41
CA HIS A 346 -1.94 12.22 -26.99
C HIS A 346 -2.70 13.16 -26.02
N ASN A 347 -2.94 12.74 -24.78
CA ASN A 347 -3.38 13.64 -23.70
C ASN A 347 -2.21 14.46 -23.10
N PHE A 348 -0.98 14.25 -23.57
CA PHE A 348 0.21 15.01 -23.21
C PHE A 348 0.65 15.93 -24.35
N ASN A 349 1.32 17.04 -24.03
CA ASN A 349 1.92 17.93 -25.03
C ASN A 349 3.15 17.29 -25.69
N THR A 350 3.91 16.53 -24.90
CA THR A 350 5.16 15.90 -25.31
C THR A 350 5.17 14.42 -24.91
N VAL A 351 5.48 13.52 -25.84
CA VAL A 351 5.61 12.09 -25.60
C VAL A 351 7.04 11.67 -25.83
N PHE A 352 7.67 11.10 -24.81
CA PHE A 352 8.99 10.52 -24.89
C PHE A 352 8.88 9.00 -24.94
N VAL A 353 9.47 8.36 -25.96
CA VAL A 353 9.53 6.89 -26.08
C VAL A 353 10.94 6.37 -25.81
N ASN A 354 11.07 5.29 -25.04
CA ASN A 354 12.36 4.63 -24.84
C ASN A 354 12.85 3.87 -26.09
N ASP A 355 11.93 3.38 -26.92
CA ASP A 355 12.24 2.64 -28.15
C ASP A 355 11.86 3.48 -29.39
N PRO A 356 12.78 3.66 -30.37
CA PRO A 356 12.50 4.47 -31.54
C PRO A 356 11.54 3.78 -32.52
N GLY A 357 11.34 2.46 -32.41
CA GLY A 357 10.45 1.69 -33.28
C GLY A 357 8.98 2.07 -33.15
N THR A 358 8.57 2.72 -32.06
CA THR A 358 7.16 3.14 -31.86
C THR A 358 6.93 4.63 -32.01
N LEU A 359 7.99 5.44 -32.15
CA LEU A 359 7.96 6.91 -32.19
C LEU A 359 6.81 7.48 -33.05
N LYS A 360 6.74 7.08 -34.33
CA LYS A 360 5.73 7.56 -35.30
C LYS A 360 4.28 7.27 -34.90
N ARG A 361 4.02 6.30 -34.01
CA ARG A 361 2.66 5.98 -33.56
C ARG A 361 2.13 6.95 -32.50
N HIS A 362 3.00 7.77 -31.90
CA HIS A 362 2.63 8.75 -30.88
C HIS A 362 2.49 10.19 -31.42
N GLU A 363 2.93 10.44 -32.65
CA GLU A 363 2.77 11.73 -33.34
C GLU A 363 1.29 12.01 -33.64
N ARG A 364 0.77 13.15 -33.16
CA ARG A 364 -0.58 13.63 -33.48
C ARG A 364 -0.61 15.17 -33.53
N PRO A 365 -1.57 15.80 -34.23
CA PRO A 365 -1.74 17.25 -34.15
C PRO A 365 -1.88 17.71 -32.69
N GLY A 366 -0.99 18.61 -32.24
CA GLY A 366 -0.93 19.10 -30.86
C GLY A 366 -0.05 18.29 -29.88
N THR A 367 0.45 17.12 -30.27
CA THR A 367 1.36 16.28 -29.46
C THR A 367 2.64 15.98 -30.23
N THR A 368 3.79 16.41 -29.71
CA THR A 368 5.09 16.04 -30.29
C THR A 368 5.61 14.75 -29.66
N ALA A 369 6.21 13.87 -30.47
CA ALA A 369 6.83 12.64 -30.01
C ALA A 369 8.35 12.69 -30.24
N HIS A 370 9.14 12.26 -29.25
CA HIS A 370 10.61 12.28 -29.30
C HIS A 370 11.19 10.98 -28.74
N HIS A 371 12.33 10.53 -29.30
CA HIS A 371 13.07 9.41 -28.74
C HIS A 371 13.88 9.88 -27.52
N LEU A 372 13.68 9.22 -26.38
CA LEU A 372 14.40 9.48 -25.13
C LEU A 372 14.86 8.13 -24.54
N PRO A 373 16.09 7.68 -24.89
CA PRO A 373 16.55 6.36 -24.49
C PRO A 373 16.84 6.28 -22.99
N MET A 374 16.88 5.05 -22.48
CA MET A 374 17.22 4.76 -21.08
C MET A 374 18.61 5.28 -20.68
N ALA A 375 18.84 5.34 -19.37
CA ALA A 375 20.03 5.89 -18.74
C ALA A 375 20.41 5.13 -17.46
N HIS A 376 21.58 5.43 -16.89
CA HIS A 376 21.95 5.05 -15.53
C HIS A 376 21.91 6.26 -14.58
N ASP A 377 21.78 5.96 -13.29
CA ASP A 377 22.10 6.90 -12.21
C ASP A 377 23.54 6.64 -11.72
N PRO A 378 24.47 7.60 -11.89
CA PRO A 378 25.82 7.49 -11.34
C PRO A 378 25.84 7.22 -9.83
N VAL A 379 24.95 7.86 -9.06
CA VAL A 379 24.97 7.85 -7.58
C VAL A 379 24.87 6.42 -7.04
N HIS A 380 23.94 5.63 -7.58
CA HIS A 380 23.75 4.24 -7.17
C HIS A 380 24.70 3.25 -7.88
N CYS A 381 25.10 3.56 -9.11
CA CYS A 381 25.95 2.68 -9.91
C CYS A 381 27.46 2.86 -9.63
N HIS A 382 27.87 3.82 -8.79
CA HIS A 382 29.27 4.07 -8.48
C HIS A 382 30.03 2.78 -8.12
N VAL A 383 31.17 2.62 -8.78
CA VAL A 383 32.19 1.64 -8.45
C VAL A 383 33.03 2.27 -7.34
N ALA A 384 32.85 1.81 -6.10
CA ALA A 384 33.88 1.99 -5.08
C ALA A 384 35.19 1.43 -5.66
N GLN A 385 36.32 2.12 -5.46
CA GLN A 385 37.65 1.69 -5.93
C GLN A 385 38.19 0.49 -5.12
N ALA A 386 37.37 -0.54 -4.94
CA ALA A 386 37.82 -1.87 -4.59
C ALA A 386 38.82 -2.33 -5.66
N GLY A 387 39.95 -2.89 -5.21
CA GLY A 387 41.09 -3.15 -6.07
C GLY A 387 40.71 -3.92 -7.34
N VAL A 388 41.23 -3.43 -8.48
CA VAL A 388 40.91 -3.82 -9.86
C VAL A 388 41.03 -5.34 -10.15
N ASN A 389 41.62 -6.11 -9.23
CA ASN A 389 41.92 -7.54 -9.38
C ASN A 389 41.22 -8.46 -8.34
N ALA A 390 40.21 -8.00 -7.59
CA ALA A 390 39.48 -8.86 -6.67
C ALA A 390 38.49 -9.79 -7.44
N PRO A 391 38.50 -11.12 -7.22
CA PRO A 391 37.58 -12.03 -7.92
C PRO A 391 36.14 -11.73 -7.55
N ARG A 392 35.27 -11.62 -8.56
CA ARG A 392 33.84 -11.37 -8.38
C ARG A 392 33.15 -12.64 -7.84
N ARG A 393 32.09 -12.45 -7.05
CA ARG A 393 31.42 -13.54 -6.31
C ARG A 393 30.53 -14.41 -7.22
N HIS A 394 30.01 -13.84 -8.29
CA HIS A 394 29.06 -14.48 -9.19
C HIS A 394 29.60 -14.43 -10.62
N ARG A 395 29.56 -15.57 -11.32
CA ARG A 395 30.03 -15.66 -12.71
C ARG A 395 28.98 -15.11 -13.67
N VAL A 396 27.76 -15.64 -13.57
CA VAL A 396 26.63 -15.19 -14.40
C VAL A 396 25.40 -14.89 -13.54
N GLY A 397 24.83 -13.71 -13.71
CA GLY A 397 23.63 -13.26 -13.01
C GLY A 397 22.51 -12.85 -13.97
N PHE A 398 21.27 -12.96 -13.50
CA PHE A 398 20.09 -12.43 -14.19
C PHE A 398 19.15 -11.71 -13.22
N ILE A 399 18.59 -10.57 -13.64
CA ILE A 399 17.59 -9.80 -12.87
C ILE A 399 16.46 -9.39 -13.82
N GLY A 400 15.26 -9.96 -13.65
CA GLY A 400 14.10 -9.66 -14.49
C GLY A 400 12.90 -10.59 -14.27
N GLY A 401 11.73 -10.17 -14.73
CA GLY A 401 10.50 -10.98 -14.63
C GLY A 401 10.58 -12.27 -15.47
N ALA A 402 9.98 -13.36 -14.97
CA ALA A 402 9.98 -14.65 -15.64
C ALA A 402 9.06 -14.67 -16.88
N ASN A 403 9.52 -15.29 -17.96
CA ASN A 403 8.72 -15.68 -19.13
C ASN A 403 9.32 -16.98 -19.74
N PRO A 404 8.61 -17.69 -20.63
CA PRO A 404 9.06 -18.98 -21.16
C PRO A 404 10.42 -18.93 -21.86
N SER A 405 10.70 -17.91 -22.66
CA SER A 405 11.98 -17.79 -23.39
C SER A 405 13.15 -17.46 -22.48
N ARG A 406 12.96 -16.58 -21.48
CA ARG A 406 13.94 -16.32 -20.43
C ARG A 406 14.25 -17.57 -19.62
N GLU A 407 13.22 -18.31 -19.22
CA GLU A 407 13.38 -19.55 -18.46
C GLU A 407 14.17 -20.59 -19.26
N ARG A 408 13.90 -20.74 -20.56
CA ARG A 408 14.68 -21.59 -21.48
C ARG A 408 16.16 -21.20 -21.54
N LEU A 409 16.47 -19.92 -21.81
CA LEU A 409 17.85 -19.43 -21.91
C LEU A 409 18.63 -19.54 -20.58
N LEU A 410 17.97 -19.23 -19.47
CA LEU A 410 18.56 -19.35 -18.13
C LEU A 410 18.81 -20.81 -17.74
N LEU A 411 17.94 -21.74 -18.14
CA LEU A 411 18.15 -23.16 -17.89
C LEU A 411 19.39 -23.69 -18.61
N ARG A 412 19.62 -23.32 -19.87
CA ARG A 412 20.85 -23.71 -20.59
C ARG A 412 22.12 -23.25 -19.87
N LEU A 413 22.11 -22.04 -19.29
CA LEU A 413 23.22 -21.54 -18.48
C LEU A 413 23.35 -22.25 -17.12
N ALA A 414 22.25 -22.70 -16.52
CA ALA A 414 22.25 -23.45 -15.27
C ALA A 414 22.74 -24.89 -15.47
N GLU A 415 22.25 -25.57 -16.51
CA GLU A 415 22.67 -26.90 -16.95
C GLU A 415 24.16 -26.92 -17.34
N ALA A 416 24.64 -25.84 -17.97
CA ALA A 416 26.05 -25.64 -18.29
C ALA A 416 26.95 -25.33 -17.06
N GLY A 417 26.38 -25.18 -15.85
CA GLY A 417 27.11 -24.85 -14.63
C GLY A 417 27.61 -23.41 -14.53
N LEU A 418 27.00 -22.48 -15.27
CA LEU A 418 27.46 -21.08 -15.40
C LEU A 418 26.58 -20.10 -14.60
N LEU A 419 25.26 -20.34 -14.56
CA LEU A 419 24.31 -19.45 -13.88
C LEU A 419 24.50 -19.49 -12.36
N SER A 420 24.92 -18.37 -11.79
CA SER A 420 25.17 -18.23 -10.35
C SER A 420 23.92 -17.82 -9.58
N TYR A 421 23.04 -17.01 -10.19
CA TYR A 421 21.77 -16.61 -9.58
C TYR A 421 20.74 -16.09 -10.59
N VAL A 422 19.47 -16.09 -10.18
CA VAL A 422 18.39 -15.28 -10.78
C VAL A 422 17.72 -14.42 -9.71
N VAL A 423 17.14 -13.30 -10.14
CA VAL A 423 16.26 -12.45 -9.33
C VAL A 423 15.04 -12.10 -10.18
N GLY A 424 13.85 -12.19 -9.57
CA GLY A 424 12.58 -12.08 -10.27
C GLY A 424 11.72 -13.34 -10.10
N GLY A 425 10.73 -13.51 -10.96
CA GLY A 425 9.86 -14.68 -10.95
C GLY A 425 8.40 -14.37 -11.31
N PRO A 426 7.47 -15.28 -10.99
CA PRO A 426 7.72 -16.63 -10.44
C PRO A 426 8.33 -17.56 -11.50
N TRP A 427 9.46 -18.21 -11.17
CA TRP A 427 10.08 -19.24 -12.00
C TRP A 427 9.31 -20.55 -11.90
N ARG A 428 9.17 -21.29 -13.01
CA ARG A 428 8.48 -22.60 -13.03
C ARG A 428 9.44 -23.74 -12.76
N SER A 429 10.69 -23.63 -13.24
CA SER A 429 11.70 -24.66 -13.07
C SER A 429 12.23 -24.71 -11.64
N PRO A 430 12.26 -25.90 -11.00
CA PRO A 430 12.90 -26.09 -9.70
C PRO A 430 14.38 -25.70 -9.67
N VAL A 431 15.08 -25.73 -10.81
CA VAL A 431 16.49 -25.30 -10.91
C VAL A 431 16.59 -23.78 -10.70
N LEU A 432 15.80 -23.00 -11.45
CA LEU A 432 15.80 -21.55 -11.33
C LEU A 432 15.20 -21.07 -10.00
N GLN A 433 14.23 -21.80 -9.44
CA GLN A 433 13.72 -21.55 -8.09
C GLN A 433 14.82 -21.68 -7.03
N ARG A 434 15.70 -22.70 -7.11
CA ARG A 434 16.85 -22.86 -6.20
C ARG A 434 17.92 -21.79 -6.39
N LEU A 435 18.08 -21.28 -7.61
CA LEU A 435 19.00 -20.17 -7.93
C LEU A 435 18.38 -18.78 -7.68
N CYS A 436 17.11 -18.70 -7.27
CA CYS A 436 16.41 -17.44 -7.07
C CYS A 436 16.76 -16.82 -5.72
N LEU A 437 17.44 -15.67 -5.72
CA LEU A 437 17.79 -14.96 -4.48
C LEU A 437 16.58 -14.26 -3.87
N ALA A 438 15.69 -13.71 -4.70
CA ALA A 438 14.44 -13.07 -4.30
C ALA A 438 13.52 -12.85 -5.52
N GLN A 439 12.21 -12.71 -5.28
CA GLN A 439 11.26 -12.33 -6.33
C GLN A 439 11.37 -10.86 -6.77
N ARG A 440 11.89 -9.99 -5.89
CA ARG A 440 12.19 -8.57 -6.12
C ARG A 440 13.40 -8.19 -5.27
N VAL A 441 14.16 -7.18 -5.69
CA VAL A 441 15.22 -6.57 -4.87
C VAL A 441 15.17 -5.05 -5.05
N PRO A 442 15.54 -4.25 -4.02
CA PRO A 442 15.72 -2.81 -4.16
C PRO A 442 16.77 -2.44 -5.23
N HIS A 443 16.69 -1.21 -5.75
CA HIS A 443 17.65 -0.71 -6.75
C HIS A 443 19.10 -0.76 -6.23
N GLN A 444 19.35 -0.30 -5.00
CA GLN A 444 20.66 -0.39 -4.35
C GLN A 444 21.21 -1.83 -4.32
N ARG A 445 20.35 -2.81 -3.98
CA ARG A 445 20.71 -4.23 -3.96
C ARG A 445 20.94 -4.81 -5.36
N THR A 446 20.28 -4.28 -6.38
CA THR A 446 20.55 -4.58 -7.79
C THR A 446 21.98 -4.18 -8.14
N ALA A 447 22.38 -2.94 -7.82
CA ALA A 447 23.73 -2.43 -8.07
C ALA A 447 24.80 -3.21 -7.30
N GLU A 448 24.54 -3.62 -6.06
CA GLU A 448 25.43 -4.51 -5.30
C GLU A 448 25.64 -5.88 -5.96
N LEU A 449 24.57 -6.49 -6.46
CA LEU A 449 24.65 -7.77 -7.17
C LEU A 449 25.45 -7.61 -8.47
N TYR A 450 25.21 -6.56 -9.26
CA TYR A 450 26.01 -6.28 -10.45
C TYR A 450 27.48 -6.01 -10.14
N ARG A 451 27.82 -5.26 -9.08
CA ARG A 451 29.21 -5.09 -8.60
C ARG A 451 29.87 -6.42 -8.19
N GLN A 452 29.08 -7.44 -7.83
CA GLN A 452 29.54 -8.77 -7.45
C GLN A 452 29.52 -9.79 -8.61
N THR A 453 29.18 -9.38 -9.84
CA THR A 453 28.93 -10.29 -10.97
C THR A 453 29.84 -10.02 -12.17
N GLU A 454 30.44 -11.05 -12.77
CA GLU A 454 31.29 -10.91 -13.97
C GLU A 454 30.45 -10.63 -15.23
N VAL A 455 29.46 -11.48 -15.51
CA VAL A 455 28.60 -11.39 -16.69
C VAL A 455 27.12 -11.32 -16.28
N VAL A 456 26.38 -10.38 -16.83
CA VAL A 456 24.92 -10.26 -16.66
C VAL A 456 24.23 -10.62 -17.96
N LEU A 457 23.28 -11.54 -17.92
CA LEU A 457 22.44 -11.83 -19.08
C LEU A 457 21.32 -10.79 -19.20
N HIS A 458 21.15 -10.23 -20.39
CA HIS A 458 20.01 -9.42 -20.79
C HIS A 458 19.22 -10.12 -21.91
N THR A 459 17.91 -10.22 -21.76
CA THR A 459 17.01 -10.91 -22.70
C THR A 459 15.65 -10.23 -22.69
N TYR A 460 14.98 -10.26 -23.84
CA TYR A 460 13.74 -9.53 -24.10
C TYR A 460 12.51 -10.30 -23.60
N ARG A 461 11.31 -9.72 -23.74
CA ARG A 461 10.05 -10.46 -23.50
C ARG A 461 9.53 -10.99 -24.84
N ASP A 462 9.01 -12.21 -24.80
CA ASP A 462 8.38 -12.92 -25.92
C ASP A 462 6.86 -12.65 -26.02
N GLN A 463 6.23 -12.36 -24.87
CA GLN A 463 4.80 -12.05 -24.79
C GLN A 463 4.53 -10.55 -24.79
N HIS A 464 3.83 -10.06 -25.81
CA HIS A 464 3.35 -8.68 -25.91
C HIS A 464 1.82 -8.66 -25.94
N HIS A 465 1.17 -8.08 -24.93
CA HIS A 465 -0.29 -8.04 -24.84
C HIS A 465 -0.93 -6.83 -25.55
N PHE A 466 -0.12 -5.82 -25.88
CA PHE A 466 -0.55 -4.54 -26.45
C PHE A 466 0.44 -4.11 -27.56
N ASN A 467 0.81 -5.04 -28.44
CA ASN A 467 1.67 -4.81 -29.60
C ASN A 467 1.28 -5.77 -30.74
N ALA A 468 0.09 -5.59 -31.28
CA ALA A 468 -0.52 -6.42 -32.32
C ALA A 468 0.27 -6.42 -33.64
N GLN A 469 1.07 -5.37 -33.89
CA GLN A 469 1.98 -5.30 -35.04
C GLN A 469 3.31 -6.03 -34.81
N GLY A 470 3.57 -6.57 -33.60
CA GLY A 470 4.79 -7.31 -33.30
C GLY A 470 6.07 -6.46 -33.39
N VAL A 471 5.98 -5.16 -33.11
CA VAL A 471 7.14 -4.24 -33.15
C VAL A 471 8.21 -4.75 -32.19
N ARG A 472 9.35 -5.19 -32.75
CA ARG A 472 10.45 -5.79 -31.99
C ARG A 472 11.24 -4.71 -31.27
N GLU A 473 11.38 -4.80 -29.93
CA GLU A 473 12.20 -3.88 -29.13
C GLU A 473 13.63 -3.86 -29.67
N GLN A 474 14.16 -2.67 -29.92
CA GLN A 474 15.52 -2.41 -30.39
C GLN A 474 16.43 -1.88 -29.28
N SER A 475 15.86 -1.16 -28.30
CA SER A 475 16.61 -0.43 -27.28
C SER A 475 17.26 -1.34 -26.22
N PRO A 476 18.33 -0.86 -25.55
CA PRO A 476 18.81 -1.48 -24.32
C PRO A 476 17.90 -1.15 -23.14
N SER A 477 17.60 -2.16 -22.31
CA SER A 477 16.91 -1.98 -21.01
C SER A 477 17.73 -1.13 -20.04
N PRO A 478 17.12 -0.41 -19.08
CA PRO A 478 17.85 0.25 -17.98
C PRO A 478 18.82 -0.69 -17.25
N ARG A 479 18.48 -1.99 -17.14
CA ARG A 479 19.36 -3.01 -16.54
C ARG A 479 20.72 -3.15 -17.26
N THR A 480 20.78 -2.84 -18.56
CA THR A 480 22.03 -2.85 -19.35
C THR A 480 22.95 -1.71 -18.89
N PHE A 481 22.41 -0.50 -18.76
CA PHE A 481 23.14 0.68 -18.31
C PHE A 481 23.64 0.51 -16.86
N GLU A 482 22.77 0.07 -15.95
CA GLU A 482 23.12 -0.19 -14.54
C GLU A 482 24.23 -1.24 -14.39
N ALA A 483 24.13 -2.38 -15.09
CA ALA A 483 25.09 -3.47 -14.98
C ALA A 483 26.48 -3.04 -15.49
N LEU A 484 26.54 -2.40 -16.65
CA LEU A 484 27.79 -1.86 -17.21
C LEU A 484 28.40 -0.78 -16.30
N ALA A 485 27.58 0.10 -15.72
CA ALA A 485 28.01 1.14 -14.78
C ALA A 485 28.56 0.53 -13.47
N CYS A 486 27.97 -0.57 -12.99
CA CYS A 486 28.47 -1.38 -11.87
C CYS A 486 29.67 -2.29 -12.24
N GLY A 487 30.09 -2.31 -13.51
CA GLY A 487 31.25 -3.04 -14.00
C GLY A 487 31.02 -4.53 -14.26
N ALA A 488 29.77 -4.97 -14.44
CA ALA A 488 29.48 -6.29 -15.00
C ALA A 488 29.38 -6.17 -16.53
N LEU A 489 29.97 -7.10 -17.29
CA LEU A 489 29.76 -7.15 -18.73
C LEU A 489 28.36 -7.69 -19.01
N VAL A 490 27.59 -7.02 -19.87
CA VAL A 490 26.27 -7.51 -20.28
C VAL A 490 26.40 -8.31 -21.56
N VAL A 491 25.81 -9.50 -21.59
CA VAL A 491 25.56 -10.29 -22.81
C VAL A 491 24.08 -10.15 -23.13
N SER A 492 23.74 -9.74 -24.35
CA SER A 492 22.36 -9.51 -24.78
C SER A 492 21.98 -10.37 -25.98
N GLU A 493 20.69 -10.63 -26.20
CA GLU A 493 20.23 -10.96 -27.56
C GLU A 493 20.59 -9.80 -28.50
N ARG A 494 20.93 -10.11 -29.76
CA ARG A 494 21.18 -9.09 -30.79
C ARG A 494 19.95 -8.21 -31.02
N ARG A 495 20.17 -6.89 -31.01
CA ARG A 495 19.29 -5.84 -31.51
C ARG A 495 20.14 -4.72 -32.09
N GLU A 496 19.70 -4.11 -33.18
CA GLU A 496 20.49 -3.05 -33.82
C GLU A 496 20.53 -1.77 -32.98
N GLY A 497 19.47 -1.46 -32.23
CA GLY A 497 19.47 -0.34 -31.27
C GLY A 497 20.42 -0.56 -30.07
N VAL A 498 20.66 -1.81 -29.67
CA VAL A 498 21.67 -2.15 -28.66
C VAL A 498 23.07 -1.90 -29.19
N LEU A 499 23.39 -2.39 -30.39
CA LEU A 499 24.70 -2.20 -31.01
C LEU A 499 24.96 -0.73 -31.40
N ALA A 500 23.93 0.01 -31.79
CA ALA A 500 24.03 1.46 -32.00
C ALA A 500 24.35 2.24 -30.70
N THR A 501 23.96 1.72 -29.53
CA THR A 501 24.26 2.34 -28.22
C THR A 501 25.58 1.85 -27.63
N PHE A 502 25.88 0.56 -27.80
CA PHE A 502 27.05 -0.13 -27.28
C PHE A 502 27.64 -1.06 -28.35
N PRO A 503 28.48 -0.55 -29.28
CA PRO A 503 28.98 -1.35 -30.42
C PRO A 503 29.77 -2.60 -30.02
N GLU A 504 30.50 -2.54 -28.90
CA GLU A 504 31.34 -3.64 -28.40
C GLU A 504 30.58 -4.64 -27.50
N LEU A 505 29.28 -4.45 -27.29
CA LEU A 505 28.50 -5.31 -26.41
C LEU A 505 28.39 -6.72 -27.01
N PRO A 506 28.79 -7.78 -26.29
CA PRO A 506 28.64 -9.13 -26.80
C PRO A 506 27.16 -9.49 -26.95
N VAL A 507 26.80 -9.88 -28.17
CA VAL A 507 25.45 -10.31 -28.54
C VAL A 507 25.43 -11.74 -29.08
N PHE A 508 24.27 -12.38 -28.99
CA PHE A 508 23.96 -13.65 -29.64
C PHE A 508 22.66 -13.54 -30.46
N ASP A 509 22.60 -14.29 -31.55
CA ASP A 509 21.41 -14.42 -32.40
C ASP A 509 20.76 -15.80 -32.16
N HIS A 510 21.59 -16.85 -32.17
CA HIS A 510 21.30 -18.23 -31.81
C HIS A 510 21.15 -18.49 -30.30
N GLU A 511 20.12 -19.21 -29.82
CA GLU A 511 20.12 -19.73 -28.44
C GLU A 511 21.30 -20.67 -28.16
N ASP A 512 21.76 -21.38 -29.20
CA ASP A 512 22.91 -22.29 -29.14
C ASP A 512 24.26 -21.56 -28.99
N GLU A 513 24.31 -20.28 -29.34
CA GLU A 513 25.51 -19.44 -29.22
C GLU A 513 25.72 -18.91 -27.79
N LEU A 514 24.64 -18.81 -27.00
CA LEU A 514 24.67 -18.23 -25.65
C LEU A 514 25.67 -18.93 -24.72
N VAL A 515 25.64 -20.27 -24.64
CA VAL A 515 26.52 -21.02 -23.74
C VAL A 515 27.99 -20.96 -24.19
N PRO A 516 28.34 -21.17 -25.48
CA PRO A 516 29.69 -20.92 -25.99
C PRO A 516 30.20 -19.50 -25.75
N LEU A 517 29.39 -18.47 -26.04
CA LEU A 517 29.76 -17.06 -25.86
C LEU A 517 30.06 -16.73 -24.40
N VAL A 518 29.17 -17.13 -23.48
CA VAL A 518 29.36 -16.90 -22.05
C VAL A 518 30.55 -17.72 -21.51
N ARG A 519 30.80 -18.94 -22.00
CA ARG A 519 32.02 -19.69 -21.65
C ARG A 519 33.29 -18.97 -22.10
N ARG A 520 33.31 -18.42 -23.32
CA ARG A 520 34.46 -17.65 -23.84
C ARG A 520 34.75 -16.44 -22.97
N LEU A 521 33.73 -15.59 -22.70
CA LEU A 521 33.87 -14.37 -21.89
C LEU A 521 34.18 -14.62 -20.40
N LEU A 522 33.92 -15.84 -19.89
CA LEU A 522 34.32 -16.24 -18.54
C LEU A 522 35.70 -16.92 -18.50
N GLY A 523 36.25 -17.34 -19.64
CA GLY A 523 37.59 -17.91 -19.78
C GLY A 523 38.65 -16.89 -20.21
N ASP A 524 38.26 -15.92 -21.04
CA ASP A 524 39.10 -14.84 -21.52
C ASP A 524 38.80 -13.53 -20.76
N VAL A 525 39.63 -13.25 -19.76
CA VAL A 525 39.55 -12.02 -18.97
C VAL A 525 39.92 -10.79 -19.82
N GLN A 526 40.81 -10.94 -20.82
CA GLN A 526 41.24 -9.81 -21.64
C GLN A 526 40.13 -9.38 -22.61
N GLU A 527 39.47 -10.31 -23.29
CA GLU A 527 38.29 -10.00 -24.12
C GLU A 527 37.20 -9.34 -23.26
N ARG A 528 36.92 -9.90 -22.08
CA ARG A 528 35.87 -9.38 -21.19
C ARG A 528 36.14 -7.94 -20.73
N GLU A 529 37.33 -7.66 -20.20
CA GLU A 529 37.68 -6.32 -19.71
C GLU A 529 37.79 -5.31 -20.86
N HIS A 530 38.26 -5.72 -22.05
CA HIS A 530 38.27 -4.87 -23.24
C HIS A 530 36.84 -4.43 -23.63
N ARG A 531 35.92 -5.38 -23.79
CA ARG A 531 34.51 -5.11 -24.13
C ARG A 531 33.81 -4.27 -23.06
N LEU A 532 34.03 -4.60 -21.78
CA LEU A 532 33.47 -3.86 -20.66
C LEU A 532 33.99 -2.42 -20.62
N SER A 533 35.29 -2.20 -20.83
CA SER A 533 35.89 -0.87 -20.90
C SER A 533 35.29 -0.04 -22.03
N ALA A 534 35.20 -0.60 -23.25
CA ALA A 534 34.60 0.08 -24.40
C ALA A 534 33.12 0.45 -24.14
N CYS A 535 32.32 -0.47 -23.60
CA CYS A 535 30.93 -0.18 -23.24
C CYS A 535 30.81 0.86 -22.11
N ARG A 536 31.75 0.88 -21.15
CA ARG A 536 31.77 1.90 -20.08
C ARG A 536 32.14 3.29 -20.58
N GLN A 537 32.88 3.41 -21.69
CA GLN A 537 33.23 4.71 -22.29
C GLN A 537 32.04 5.42 -22.94
N THR A 538 30.94 4.72 -23.28
CA THR A 538 29.72 5.36 -23.80
C THR A 538 28.78 5.86 -22.70
N LEU A 539 28.80 5.23 -21.52
CA LEU A 539 27.93 5.55 -20.36
C LEU A 539 27.87 7.04 -19.94
N PRO A 540 28.94 7.86 -20.04
CA PRO A 540 28.86 9.29 -19.72
C PRO A 540 27.85 10.08 -20.57
N ARG A 541 27.39 9.55 -21.71
CA ARG A 541 26.37 10.15 -22.59
C ARG A 541 24.93 9.68 -22.28
N HIS A 542 24.76 8.87 -21.24
CA HIS A 542 23.52 8.17 -20.90
C HIS A 542 23.18 8.25 -19.40
N ARG A 543 23.23 9.44 -18.81
CA ARG A 543 22.84 9.67 -17.41
C ARG A 543 21.41 10.21 -17.34
N TYR A 544 20.72 9.99 -16.22
CA TYR A 544 19.38 10.57 -16.03
C TYR A 544 19.40 12.10 -16.04
N ALA A 545 20.50 12.75 -15.64
CA ALA A 545 20.72 14.20 -15.82
C ALA A 545 20.59 14.62 -17.30
N ASP A 546 21.28 13.92 -18.20
CA ASP A 546 21.22 14.20 -19.63
C ASP A 546 19.79 14.02 -20.20
N ARG A 547 19.04 13.02 -19.69
CA ARG A 547 17.65 12.76 -20.10
C ARG A 547 16.66 13.78 -19.55
N LEU A 548 16.83 14.24 -18.31
CA LEU A 548 15.96 15.26 -17.72
C LEU A 548 16.17 16.61 -18.42
N ALA A 549 17.42 17.03 -18.65
CA ALA A 549 17.73 18.24 -19.41
C ALA A 549 17.14 18.19 -20.83
N GLN A 550 17.33 17.06 -21.55
CA GLN A 550 16.74 16.84 -22.86
C GLN A 550 15.20 16.87 -22.83
N ALA A 551 14.56 16.24 -21.84
CA ALA A 551 13.11 16.23 -21.71
C ALA A 551 12.51 17.61 -21.41
N MET A 552 13.19 18.41 -20.57
CA MET A 552 12.80 19.80 -20.28
C MET A 552 12.97 20.70 -21.49
N SER A 553 14.12 20.63 -22.17
CA SER A 553 14.38 21.42 -23.38
C SER A 553 13.36 21.13 -24.49
N LEU A 554 13.10 19.86 -24.80
CA LEU A 554 12.12 19.48 -25.82
C LEU A 554 10.66 19.80 -25.43
N SER A 555 10.33 19.87 -24.14
CA SER A 555 8.97 20.18 -23.68
C SER A 555 8.69 21.67 -23.55
N LEU A 556 9.68 22.46 -23.15
CA LEU A 556 9.56 23.87 -22.76
C LEU A 556 10.22 24.85 -23.75
N GLY A 557 11.15 24.40 -24.59
CA GLY A 557 11.93 25.28 -25.47
C GLY A 557 13.01 26.10 -24.74
N ILE A 558 13.48 25.62 -23.58
CA ILE A 558 14.53 26.27 -22.78
C ILE A 558 15.81 25.43 -22.81
N ASP A 559 16.97 26.07 -22.92
CA ASP A 559 18.24 25.37 -22.72
C ASP A 559 18.49 25.17 -21.22
N VAL A 560 18.62 23.91 -20.80
CA VAL A 560 19.04 23.52 -19.46
C VAL A 560 20.51 23.13 -19.52
N PRO A 561 21.45 23.95 -18.99
CA PRO A 561 22.88 23.65 -19.05
C PRO A 561 23.22 22.34 -18.34
N THR A 562 24.07 21.52 -18.96
CA THR A 562 24.54 20.23 -18.41
C THR A 562 25.95 20.31 -17.82
N ASP A 563 26.51 21.51 -17.70
CA ASP A 563 27.87 21.76 -17.23
C ASP A 563 28.03 21.51 -15.71
N ARG A 564 29.09 20.79 -15.35
CA ARG A 564 29.39 20.43 -13.97
C ARG A 564 29.79 21.64 -13.11
N PRO A 565 29.34 21.72 -11.86
CA PRO A 565 30.08 22.47 -10.84
C PRO A 565 31.52 21.93 -10.73
N LYS A 566 32.53 22.81 -10.72
CA LYS A 566 33.92 22.40 -10.45
C LYS A 566 34.00 21.82 -9.03
N PRO A 567 34.66 20.66 -8.83
CA PRO A 567 34.83 20.11 -7.49
C PRO A 567 35.71 21.04 -6.63
N PRO A 568 35.34 21.27 -5.36
CA PRO A 568 36.17 22.06 -4.46
C PRO A 568 37.45 21.28 -4.10
N HIS A 569 38.59 21.94 -4.30
CA HIS A 569 39.94 21.58 -3.85
C HIS A 569 40.47 20.18 -4.23
N THR A 570 41.47 20.19 -5.11
CA THR A 570 42.42 19.08 -5.29
C THR A 570 43.15 18.75 -3.98
N PHE A 571 42.72 17.68 -3.30
CA PHE A 571 43.53 17.06 -2.26
C PHE A 571 44.69 16.29 -2.91
N ALA A 572 45.92 16.68 -2.58
CA ALA A 572 47.12 15.94 -2.97
C ALA A 572 47.13 14.54 -2.33
N ALA A 573 47.70 13.56 -3.02
CA ALA A 573 47.73 12.17 -2.55
C ALA A 573 48.51 12.05 -1.23
N PRO A 574 47.92 11.48 -0.16
CA PRO A 574 48.63 11.24 1.09
C PRO A 574 49.63 10.09 0.94
N ALA A 575 50.77 10.21 1.64
CA ALA A 575 51.84 9.23 1.63
C ALA A 575 51.40 7.86 2.19
N ARG A 576 52.02 6.78 1.71
CA ARG A 576 51.75 5.40 2.14
C ARG A 576 51.99 5.22 3.65
N VAL A 577 50.91 4.97 4.40
CA VAL A 577 50.98 4.35 5.73
C VAL A 577 51.15 2.83 5.56
N PRO A 578 52.02 2.14 6.33
CA PRO A 578 52.17 0.68 6.25
C PRO A 578 50.86 -0.06 6.56
N ALA A 579 50.67 -1.22 5.94
CA ALA A 579 49.45 -2.00 6.10
C ALA A 579 49.29 -2.52 7.55
N PRO A 580 48.05 -2.53 8.11
CA PRO A 580 47.79 -3.09 9.44
C PRO A 580 48.00 -4.62 9.47
N SER A 581 48.34 -5.17 10.64
CA SER A 581 48.71 -6.59 10.76
C SER A 581 47.49 -7.54 10.59
N PRO A 582 47.70 -8.86 10.41
CA PRO A 582 46.61 -9.83 10.20
C PRO A 582 45.52 -9.81 11.29
N TRP A 583 45.85 -9.43 12.52
CA TRP A 583 44.88 -9.27 13.62
C TRP A 583 43.86 -8.15 13.35
N GLN A 584 44.24 -7.10 12.61
CA GLN A 584 43.35 -6.00 12.23
C GLN A 584 42.49 -6.37 11.01
N GLN A 585 42.97 -7.25 10.12
CA GLN A 585 42.17 -7.79 9.01
C GLN A 585 41.00 -8.67 9.49
N GLN A 586 41.10 -9.28 10.68
CA GLN A 586 40.00 -10.06 11.26
C GLN A 586 38.83 -9.18 11.73
N GLN A 587 39.05 -7.89 12.03
CA GLN A 587 37.97 -6.91 12.30
C GLN A 587 37.25 -6.45 11.01
N GLN A 588 37.91 -6.49 9.84
CA GLN A 588 37.33 -6.03 8.57
C GLN A 588 36.26 -6.96 7.96
N ARG A 589 35.87 -8.04 8.66
CA ARG A 589 34.71 -8.89 8.27
C ARG A 589 33.35 -8.36 8.75
N GLN A 590 33.32 -7.23 9.46
CA GLN A 590 32.07 -6.63 9.91
C GLN A 590 31.37 -5.90 8.75
N ARG A 591 30.02 -5.88 8.77
CA ARG A 591 29.25 -4.90 7.98
C ARG A 591 29.82 -3.50 8.30
N PRO A 592 29.83 -2.55 7.33
CA PRO A 592 30.24 -1.18 7.65
C PRO A 592 29.47 -0.69 8.89
N ALA A 593 30.19 -0.05 9.82
CA ALA A 593 29.61 0.34 11.09
C ALA A 593 28.32 1.13 10.84
N PRO A 594 27.21 0.80 11.54
CA PRO A 594 25.94 1.46 11.27
C PRO A 594 26.10 2.96 11.49
N SER A 595 25.61 3.76 10.53
CA SER A 595 25.51 5.20 10.74
C SER A 595 24.67 5.43 12.00
N PRO A 596 25.11 6.28 12.93
CA PRO A 596 24.38 6.52 14.17
C PRO A 596 22.97 7.00 13.83
N LEU A 597 21.97 6.39 14.46
CA LEU A 597 20.59 6.86 14.35
C LEU A 597 20.49 8.26 14.97
N PRO A 598 19.61 9.14 14.46
CA PRO A 598 19.28 10.35 15.19
C PRO A 598 18.68 9.98 16.56
N PRO A 599 18.86 10.82 17.60
CA PRO A 599 18.14 10.66 18.86
C PRO A 599 16.63 10.54 18.62
N LEU A 600 15.89 9.85 19.51
CA LEU A 600 14.43 9.94 19.48
C LEU A 600 13.99 11.36 19.82
N VAL A 601 12.85 11.78 19.25
CA VAL A 601 12.14 12.98 19.67
C VAL A 601 11.77 12.90 21.16
N ASP A 602 11.57 14.03 21.83
CA ASP A 602 11.36 14.08 23.28
C ASP A 602 10.12 13.29 23.76
N ALA A 603 9.10 13.13 22.91
CA ALA A 603 7.93 12.30 23.17
C ALA A 603 7.47 11.54 21.91
N PRO A 604 8.04 10.36 21.61
CA PRO A 604 7.63 9.58 20.44
C PRO A 604 6.30 8.88 20.73
N ARG A 605 5.37 8.86 19.76
CA ARG A 605 4.10 8.13 19.93
C ARG A 605 4.39 6.63 19.96
N ARG A 606 3.77 5.95 20.92
CA ARG A 606 4.00 4.54 21.24
C ARG A 606 2.84 3.71 20.71
N HIS A 607 3.07 2.97 19.64
CA HIS A 607 2.08 2.11 18.98
C HIS A 607 2.16 0.66 19.49
N LEU A 608 1.02 -0.02 19.51
CA LEU A 608 0.90 -1.44 19.85
C LEU A 608 0.49 -2.25 18.60
N MET A 609 1.16 -3.39 18.42
CA MET A 609 0.77 -4.45 17.50
C MET A 609 0.72 -5.77 18.29
N TYR A 610 -0.43 -6.44 18.32
CA TYR A 610 -0.61 -7.69 19.08
C TYR A 610 -1.30 -8.77 18.26
N HIS A 611 -0.70 -9.97 18.18
CA HIS A 611 -1.33 -11.13 17.53
C HIS A 611 -2.01 -12.05 18.54
N LEU A 612 -3.29 -12.36 18.31
CA LEU A 612 -4.13 -13.15 19.21
C LEU A 612 -4.79 -14.31 18.45
N TRP A 613 -4.49 -15.54 18.89
CA TRP A 613 -5.25 -16.74 18.53
C TRP A 613 -6.04 -17.20 19.79
N PRO A 614 -7.31 -16.79 19.94
CA PRO A 614 -8.06 -16.96 21.19
C PRO A 614 -8.70 -18.36 21.23
N VAL A 615 -7.89 -19.40 21.38
CA VAL A 615 -8.37 -20.79 21.57
C VAL A 615 -9.26 -20.87 22.82
N LYS A 616 -10.45 -21.45 22.71
CA LYS A 616 -11.45 -21.55 23.80
C LYS A 616 -10.83 -22.07 25.10
N GLY A 617 -10.96 -21.27 26.16
CA GLY A 617 -10.36 -21.49 27.47
C GLY A 617 -9.66 -20.24 28.00
N GLU A 618 -8.76 -20.39 28.98
CA GLU A 618 -8.33 -19.28 29.83
C GLU A 618 -6.97 -18.67 29.47
N THR A 619 -6.10 -19.38 28.74
CA THR A 619 -4.75 -18.85 28.45
C THR A 619 -4.80 -17.57 27.62
N TRP A 620 -5.78 -17.41 26.72
CA TRP A 620 -5.90 -16.19 25.92
C TRP A 620 -6.41 -15.00 26.76
N ARG A 621 -7.40 -15.22 27.64
CA ARG A 621 -7.93 -14.21 28.57
C ARG A 621 -6.81 -13.65 29.45
N TRP A 622 -6.03 -14.54 30.06
CA TRP A 622 -4.87 -14.18 30.87
C TRP A 622 -3.79 -13.39 30.10
N ASN A 623 -3.56 -13.67 28.81
CA ASN A 623 -2.66 -12.86 27.98
C ASN A 623 -3.23 -11.46 27.72
N VAL A 624 -4.54 -11.33 27.53
CA VAL A 624 -5.22 -10.04 27.37
C VAL A 624 -5.17 -9.24 28.67
N GLU A 625 -5.44 -9.85 29.83
CA GLU A 625 -5.29 -9.22 31.15
C GLU A 625 -3.88 -8.64 31.37
N LEU A 626 -2.83 -9.42 31.05
CA LEU A 626 -1.45 -8.97 31.15
C LEU A 626 -1.16 -7.75 30.27
N LEU A 627 -1.75 -7.68 29.07
CA LEU A 627 -1.60 -6.56 28.14
C LEU A 627 -2.40 -5.34 28.60
N LEU A 628 -3.64 -5.53 29.06
CA LEU A 628 -4.52 -4.44 29.50
C LEU A 628 -4.01 -3.73 30.75
N GLN A 629 -3.36 -4.47 31.67
CA GLN A 629 -2.60 -3.88 32.78
C GLN A 629 -1.51 -2.87 32.36
N ARG A 630 -1.17 -2.77 31.07
CA ARG A 630 -0.08 -1.96 30.50
C ARG A 630 -0.52 -1.14 29.28
N ILE A 631 -1.81 -1.16 28.92
CA ILE A 631 -2.30 -0.63 27.64
C ILE A 631 -2.08 0.89 27.50
N ASP A 632 -2.13 1.62 28.61
CA ASP A 632 -1.93 3.08 28.64
C ASP A 632 -0.46 3.54 28.59
N LEU A 633 0.48 2.61 28.41
CA LEU A 633 1.79 2.94 27.83
C LEU A 633 1.66 3.39 26.36
N PHE A 634 0.67 2.86 25.64
CA PHE A 634 0.48 3.08 24.21
C PHE A 634 -0.47 4.25 23.95
N ASN A 635 0.08 5.44 23.73
CA ASN A 635 -0.70 6.61 23.32
C ASN A 635 -1.01 6.62 21.80
N GLY A 636 -0.20 5.95 20.98
CA GLY A 636 -0.41 5.75 19.54
C GLY A 636 -1.49 4.70 19.21
N ARG A 637 -1.56 4.27 17.95
CA ARG A 637 -2.53 3.25 17.49
C ARG A 637 -2.34 1.93 18.25
N ARG A 638 -3.46 1.27 18.56
CA ARG A 638 -3.52 0.04 19.37
C ARG A 638 -4.10 -1.10 18.52
N LEU A 639 -3.26 -1.76 17.72
CA LEU A 639 -3.68 -2.78 16.76
C LEU A 639 -3.68 -4.18 17.38
N VAL A 640 -4.82 -4.86 17.38
CA VAL A 640 -4.94 -6.27 17.78
C VAL A 640 -5.43 -7.10 16.59
N ALA A 641 -4.57 -7.99 16.09
CA ALA A 641 -4.93 -8.93 15.04
C ALA A 641 -5.45 -10.24 15.64
N ILE A 642 -6.73 -10.53 15.41
CA ILE A 642 -7.40 -11.75 15.88
C ILE A 642 -7.43 -12.77 14.74
N VAL A 643 -6.92 -13.98 14.97
CA VAL A 643 -7.09 -15.12 14.05
C VAL A 643 -8.14 -16.09 14.54
N THR A 644 -9.07 -16.50 13.67
CA THR A 644 -10.24 -17.33 14.02
C THR A 644 -10.25 -18.69 13.32
N ASP A 645 -10.67 -19.74 14.03
CA ASP A 645 -10.93 -21.09 13.51
C ASP A 645 -11.98 -21.83 14.38
N GLU A 646 -12.22 -23.11 14.09
CA GLU A 646 -13.16 -23.96 14.83
C GLU A 646 -12.86 -24.11 16.34
N ARG A 647 -11.62 -23.85 16.77
CA ARG A 647 -11.19 -23.91 18.18
C ARG A 647 -11.25 -22.56 18.87
N THR A 648 -11.45 -21.46 18.16
CA THR A 648 -11.43 -20.12 18.77
C THR A 648 -12.73 -19.76 19.46
N GLU A 649 -12.61 -18.97 20.51
CA GLU A 649 -13.72 -18.34 21.20
C GLU A 649 -14.52 -17.45 20.25
N ASP A 650 -15.79 -17.19 20.58
CA ASP A 650 -16.62 -16.26 19.82
C ASP A 650 -15.96 -14.88 19.68
N LEU A 651 -16.02 -14.31 18.48
CA LEU A 651 -15.32 -13.08 18.14
C LEU A 651 -15.83 -11.88 18.96
N ALA A 652 -17.13 -11.79 19.22
CA ALA A 652 -17.68 -10.69 20.02
C ALA A 652 -17.22 -10.80 21.48
N THR A 653 -17.15 -12.01 22.02
CA THR A 653 -16.55 -12.27 23.36
C THR A 653 -15.09 -11.82 23.42
N VAL A 654 -14.28 -12.10 22.38
CA VAL A 654 -12.87 -11.70 22.33
C VAL A 654 -12.72 -10.19 22.18
N GLN A 655 -13.54 -9.54 21.36
CA GLN A 655 -13.50 -8.09 21.20
C GLN A 655 -13.98 -7.34 22.44
N ALA A 656 -15.01 -7.86 23.12
CA ALA A 656 -15.53 -7.30 24.37
C ALA A 656 -14.47 -7.29 25.49
N ALA A 657 -13.53 -8.24 25.49
CA ALA A 657 -12.42 -8.23 26.44
C ALA A 657 -11.49 -7.01 26.34
N PHE A 658 -11.52 -6.26 25.22
CA PHE A 658 -10.76 -5.01 25.04
C PHE A 658 -11.66 -3.75 25.03
N ALA A 659 -12.94 -3.86 25.40
CA ALA A 659 -13.87 -2.73 25.40
C ALA A 659 -13.33 -1.58 26.27
N GLY A 660 -13.55 -0.34 25.84
CA GLY A 660 -13.05 0.87 26.52
C GLY A 660 -11.58 1.22 26.25
N HIS A 661 -10.75 0.31 25.75
CA HIS A 661 -9.30 0.54 25.61
C HIS A 661 -8.84 1.08 24.24
N GLY A 662 -9.76 1.54 23.39
CA GLY A 662 -9.44 2.18 22.10
C GLY A 662 -8.64 1.29 21.13
N VAL A 663 -8.94 -0.01 21.11
CA VAL A 663 -8.27 -1.04 20.29
C VAL A 663 -8.90 -1.16 18.91
N GLU A 664 -8.07 -1.25 17.88
CA GLU A 664 -8.44 -1.50 16.48
C GLU A 664 -8.19 -2.97 16.12
N PHE A 665 -9.15 -3.61 15.46
CA PHE A 665 -9.10 -5.06 15.18
C PHE A 665 -8.80 -5.42 13.72
N ILE A 666 -7.86 -6.34 13.50
CA ILE A 666 -7.62 -6.99 12.20
C ILE A 666 -7.99 -8.48 12.31
N VAL A 667 -9.19 -8.83 11.87
CA VAL A 667 -9.69 -10.22 11.95
C VAL A 667 -9.34 -11.02 10.70
N ARG A 668 -8.77 -12.22 10.84
CA ARG A 668 -8.44 -13.14 9.74
C ARG A 668 -8.73 -14.60 10.11
N PRO A 669 -8.93 -15.51 9.14
CA PRO A 669 -8.87 -16.94 9.43
C PRO A 669 -7.48 -17.32 9.94
N ASN A 670 -7.40 -18.23 10.91
CA ASN A 670 -6.14 -18.84 11.31
C ASN A 670 -5.58 -19.70 10.17
N ALA A 671 -4.25 -19.75 10.05
CA ALA A 671 -3.57 -20.53 9.02
C ALA A 671 -2.17 -20.93 9.48
N SER A 672 -1.56 -21.89 8.78
CA SER A 672 -0.25 -22.47 9.13
C SER A 672 0.92 -21.49 9.22
N GLY A 673 0.80 -20.27 8.68
CA GLY A 673 1.78 -19.20 8.85
C GLY A 673 1.76 -18.52 10.23
N GLY A 674 0.70 -18.71 11.03
CA GLY A 674 0.51 -18.06 12.34
C GLY A 674 0.59 -16.53 12.25
N GLU A 675 1.42 -15.94 13.11
CA GLU A 675 1.70 -14.49 13.20
C GLU A 675 1.92 -13.83 11.82
N SER A 676 2.63 -14.52 10.92
CA SER A 676 3.03 -14.06 9.58
C SER A 676 1.85 -13.75 8.63
N VAL A 677 0.63 -14.19 8.96
CA VAL A 677 -0.61 -13.86 8.23
C VAL A 677 -1.10 -12.44 8.54
N THR A 678 -0.73 -11.91 9.71
CA THR A 678 -1.29 -10.67 10.28
C THR A 678 -0.26 -9.58 10.52
N PHE A 679 0.99 -9.95 10.85
CA PHE A 679 2.08 -9.00 11.05
C PHE A 679 2.31 -8.05 9.86
N PRO A 680 2.28 -8.49 8.57
CA PRO A 680 2.40 -7.58 7.44
C PRO A 680 1.27 -6.56 7.33
N LEU A 681 0.06 -6.92 7.81
CA LEU A 681 -1.11 -6.05 7.79
C LEU A 681 -0.96 -4.94 8.86
N MET A 682 -0.57 -5.32 10.08
CA MET A 682 -0.29 -4.34 11.14
C MET A 682 0.89 -3.42 10.79
N LEU A 683 1.95 -3.93 10.14
CA LEU A 683 3.04 -3.10 9.64
C LEU A 683 2.56 -2.11 8.56
N ALA A 684 1.67 -2.53 7.67
CA ALA A 684 1.13 -1.65 6.62
C ALA A 684 0.20 -0.55 7.16
N GLU A 685 -0.41 -0.77 8.32
CA GLU A 685 -1.15 0.26 9.06
C GLU A 685 -0.20 1.27 9.71
N LEU A 686 0.84 0.81 10.44
CA LEU A 686 1.79 1.71 11.10
C LEU A 686 2.76 2.41 10.14
N ALA A 687 3.01 1.86 8.95
CA ALA A 687 3.81 2.53 7.90
C ALA A 687 3.18 3.82 7.35
N ARG A 688 1.98 4.18 7.81
CA ARG A 688 1.25 5.42 7.48
C ARG A 688 1.43 6.50 8.55
N GLU A 689 1.95 6.12 9.71
CA GLU A 689 2.15 6.99 10.87
C GLU A 689 3.44 7.82 10.74
N HIS A 690 3.71 8.67 11.74
CA HIS A 690 4.88 9.53 11.74
C HIS A 690 6.18 8.72 11.80
N ARG A 691 7.22 9.24 11.14
CA ARG A 691 8.53 8.58 11.02
C ARG A 691 9.28 8.48 12.35
N ASP A 692 9.02 9.39 13.28
CA ASP A 692 9.71 9.44 14.58
C ASP A 692 8.98 8.67 15.69
N ASP A 693 7.90 7.97 15.36
CA ASP A 693 7.17 7.11 16.29
C ASP A 693 7.88 5.76 16.50
N VAL A 694 7.44 5.03 17.53
CA VAL A 694 7.92 3.68 17.87
C VAL A 694 6.77 2.69 18.04
N ALA A 695 7.03 1.41 17.76
CA ALA A 695 6.02 0.36 17.84
C ALA A 695 6.51 -0.86 18.62
N PHE A 696 5.62 -1.44 19.42
CA PHE A 696 5.80 -2.72 20.10
C PHE A 696 5.07 -3.82 19.34
N TYR A 697 5.73 -4.98 19.18
CA TYR A 697 5.11 -6.20 18.68
C TYR A 697 5.20 -7.35 19.68
N ALA A 698 4.09 -8.03 19.92
CA ALA A 698 4.04 -9.32 20.62
C ALA A 698 2.86 -10.20 20.17
N HIS A 699 2.77 -11.42 20.71
CA HIS A 699 1.62 -12.30 20.56
C HIS A 699 1.22 -13.00 21.86
N ALA A 700 -0.03 -13.48 21.89
CA ALA A 700 -0.57 -14.28 22.97
C ALA A 700 0.21 -15.60 23.13
N LYS A 701 1.00 -15.70 24.20
CA LYS A 701 1.87 -16.84 24.46
C LYS A 701 1.10 -17.98 25.11
N GLY A 702 1.43 -19.21 24.73
CA GLY A 702 0.90 -20.40 25.40
C GLY A 702 -0.45 -20.90 24.88
N VAL A 703 -1.26 -20.06 24.21
CA VAL A 703 -2.63 -20.40 23.73
C VAL A 703 -2.73 -21.70 22.93
N LYS A 704 -1.67 -22.10 22.21
CA LYS A 704 -1.64 -23.37 21.47
C LYS A 704 -1.67 -24.64 22.34
N TYR A 705 -1.41 -24.50 23.65
CA TYR A 705 -1.37 -25.58 24.64
C TYR A 705 -2.63 -25.64 25.53
N GLU A 706 -3.65 -24.81 25.26
CA GLU A 706 -4.95 -24.85 25.95
C GLU A 706 -5.51 -26.30 26.00
N PRO A 707 -5.97 -26.81 27.15
CA PRO A 707 -6.29 -26.09 28.40
C PRO A 707 -5.15 -25.86 29.40
N ALA A 708 -3.92 -26.32 29.12
CA ALA A 708 -2.84 -26.33 30.10
C ALA A 708 -1.51 -25.84 29.51
N SER A 709 -1.30 -24.51 29.51
CA SER A 709 -0.02 -23.91 29.11
C SER A 709 1.12 -24.32 30.07
N PRO A 710 2.27 -24.82 29.57
CA PRO A 710 3.38 -25.25 30.42
C PRO A 710 3.90 -24.13 31.34
N PRO A 711 4.31 -24.42 32.59
CA PRO A 711 4.77 -23.40 33.54
C PRO A 711 5.90 -22.53 33.01
N ALA A 712 6.87 -23.11 32.30
CA ALA A 712 7.95 -22.36 31.63
C ALA A 712 7.45 -21.39 30.55
N VAL A 713 6.37 -21.72 29.84
CA VAL A 713 5.79 -20.86 28.80
C VAL A 713 4.96 -19.74 29.42
N LYS A 714 4.21 -20.03 30.49
CA LYS A 714 3.51 -19.00 31.28
C LYS A 714 4.51 -18.00 31.87
N ARG A 715 5.56 -18.50 32.53
CA ARG A 715 6.63 -17.68 33.10
C ARG A 715 7.36 -16.83 32.07
N TRP A 716 7.54 -17.36 30.85
CA TRP A 716 8.11 -16.60 29.75
C TRP A 716 7.25 -15.41 29.36
N ALA A 717 5.92 -15.59 29.25
CA ALA A 717 5.01 -14.52 28.90
C ALA A 717 4.97 -13.40 29.96
N GLU A 718 4.96 -13.77 31.25
CA GLU A 718 5.06 -12.81 32.38
C GLU A 718 6.30 -11.93 32.27
N VAL A 719 7.49 -12.56 32.15
CA VAL A 719 8.78 -11.86 32.08
C VAL A 719 8.90 -11.07 30.77
N GLN A 720 8.31 -11.57 29.68
CA GLN A 720 8.25 -10.87 28.41
C GLN A 720 7.47 -9.57 28.54
N MET A 721 6.23 -9.60 29.03
CA MET A 721 5.42 -8.39 29.20
C MET A 721 6.07 -7.42 30.19
N ALA A 722 6.55 -7.92 31.34
CA ALA A 722 7.17 -7.07 32.36
C ALA A 722 8.40 -6.32 31.84
N VAL A 723 9.36 -7.03 31.24
CA VAL A 723 10.61 -6.40 30.79
C VAL A 723 10.42 -5.46 29.61
N THR A 724 9.45 -5.71 28.72
CA THR A 724 9.23 -4.84 27.56
C THR A 724 8.27 -3.68 27.81
N LEU A 725 7.48 -3.69 28.90
CA LEU A 725 6.39 -2.72 29.09
C LEU A 725 6.34 -2.06 30.49
N ASP A 726 6.89 -2.65 31.55
CA ASP A 726 6.77 -2.07 32.91
C ASP A 726 7.73 -0.90 33.15
N HIS A 727 8.69 -0.64 32.25
CA HIS A 727 9.69 0.43 32.43
C HIS A 727 10.13 1.08 31.12
N TRP A 728 9.33 2.06 30.66
CA TRP A 728 9.58 2.83 29.44
C TRP A 728 11.01 3.42 29.31
N PRO A 729 11.65 4.01 30.33
CA PRO A 729 12.99 4.59 30.18
C PRO A 729 14.06 3.59 29.73
N THR A 730 13.93 2.31 30.08
CA THR A 730 14.86 1.27 29.61
C THR A 730 14.62 0.94 28.14
N ILE A 731 13.37 1.01 27.67
CA ILE A 731 13.02 0.86 26.25
C ILE A 731 13.55 2.06 25.46
N ARG A 732 13.27 3.28 25.92
CA ARG A 732 13.77 4.51 25.30
C ARG A 732 15.28 4.51 25.16
N ALA A 733 16.02 4.27 26.25
CA ALA A 733 17.49 4.26 26.24
C ALA A 733 18.08 3.20 25.29
N GLN A 734 17.35 2.11 25.00
CA GLN A 734 17.73 1.15 23.97
C GLN A 734 17.41 1.66 22.56
N LEU A 735 16.23 2.26 22.34
CA LEU A 735 15.82 2.78 21.03
C LEU A 735 16.58 4.05 20.63
N ASP A 736 17.06 4.87 21.57
CA ASP A 736 17.98 5.98 21.27
C ASP A 736 19.29 5.50 20.61
N GLN A 737 19.71 4.26 20.89
CA GLN A 737 20.97 3.68 20.40
C GLN A 737 20.77 2.63 19.28
N HIS A 738 19.56 2.09 19.13
CA HIS A 738 19.29 0.91 18.33
C HIS A 738 17.99 1.01 17.53
N ALA A 739 17.97 0.39 16.34
CA ALA A 739 16.79 0.34 15.47
C ALA A 739 15.62 -0.46 16.06
N MET A 740 15.97 -1.49 16.85
CA MET A 740 15.05 -2.40 17.52
C MET A 740 15.62 -2.84 18.86
N THR A 741 14.78 -3.25 19.80
CA THR A 741 15.22 -3.98 21.01
C THR A 741 14.22 -5.05 21.41
N GLY A 742 14.67 -6.08 22.13
CA GLY A 742 13.85 -7.22 22.54
C GLY A 742 14.45 -7.97 23.73
N LEU A 743 13.71 -8.95 24.25
CA LEU A 743 14.02 -9.60 25.54
C LEU A 743 15.24 -10.54 25.51
N LEU A 744 15.19 -11.53 24.61
CA LEU A 744 16.09 -12.69 24.57
C LEU A 744 16.64 -12.84 23.16
N ARG A 745 17.90 -12.47 22.92
CA ARG A 745 18.49 -12.54 21.58
C ARG A 745 19.26 -13.85 21.36
N ARG A 746 19.00 -14.50 20.23
CA ARG A 746 19.55 -15.81 19.85
C ARG A 746 20.35 -15.71 18.55
N PRO A 747 21.68 -15.93 18.55
CA PRO A 747 22.52 -15.83 17.37
C PRO A 747 22.40 -17.08 16.47
N GLY A 748 22.49 -16.89 15.16
CA GLY A 748 22.62 -17.98 14.18
C GLY A 748 21.41 -18.15 13.26
N ARG A 749 21.62 -18.93 12.20
CA ARG A 749 20.60 -19.27 11.18
C ARG A 749 19.93 -20.59 11.50
N PHE A 750 18.70 -20.55 12.01
CA PHE A 750 18.00 -21.75 12.47
C PHE A 750 17.17 -22.43 11.38
N ALA A 751 17.12 -23.77 11.39
CA ALA A 751 16.41 -24.56 10.38
C ALA A 751 14.88 -24.38 10.44
N ASN A 752 14.32 -24.26 11.65
CA ASN A 752 12.91 -23.90 11.86
C ASN A 752 12.56 -22.45 11.46
N HIS A 753 13.57 -21.65 11.11
CA HIS A 753 13.43 -20.33 10.50
C HIS A 753 13.89 -20.33 9.03
N HIS A 754 13.99 -21.50 8.39
CA HIS A 754 14.42 -21.66 6.99
C HIS A 754 15.77 -20.97 6.68
N HIS A 755 16.61 -20.76 7.70
CA HIS A 755 17.90 -20.05 7.64
C HIS A 755 17.86 -18.61 7.09
N VAL A 756 16.71 -17.92 7.13
CA VAL A 756 16.55 -16.58 6.50
C VAL A 756 17.17 -15.43 7.30
N GLY A 757 17.15 -15.50 8.63
CA GLY A 757 17.71 -14.48 9.53
C GLY A 757 19.01 -14.94 10.20
N ASP A 758 19.95 -14.02 10.41
CA ASP A 758 21.25 -14.29 11.06
C ASP A 758 21.16 -14.41 12.60
N TRP A 759 20.02 -14.03 13.17
CA TRP A 759 19.66 -14.10 14.60
C TRP A 759 18.15 -13.89 14.74
N HIS A 760 17.60 -14.05 15.96
CA HIS A 760 16.21 -13.67 16.27
C HIS A 760 16.05 -13.23 17.74
N TYR A 761 14.95 -12.55 18.06
CA TYR A 761 14.47 -12.46 19.44
C TYR A 761 13.58 -13.66 19.72
N SER A 762 14.01 -14.56 20.60
CA SER A 762 13.19 -15.70 20.99
C SER A 762 11.90 -15.20 21.63
N GLY A 763 10.78 -15.67 21.10
CA GLY A 763 9.45 -15.40 21.63
C GLY A 763 8.60 -14.44 20.78
N THR A 764 9.13 -13.90 19.70
CA THR A 764 8.48 -12.87 18.87
C THR A 764 7.99 -11.66 19.69
N CYS A 765 8.93 -11.01 20.40
CA CYS A 765 8.63 -9.84 21.22
C CYS A 765 9.72 -8.78 21.11
N PHE A 766 9.39 -7.61 20.58
CA PHE A 766 10.35 -6.54 20.33
C PHE A 766 9.67 -5.18 20.15
N TRP A 767 10.42 -4.13 20.44
CA TRP A 767 10.15 -2.76 20.03
C TRP A 767 10.98 -2.40 18.79
N PHE A 768 10.48 -1.49 17.97
CA PHE A 768 11.20 -0.92 16.84
C PHE A 768 10.86 0.55 16.58
N ARG A 769 11.79 1.28 15.94
CA ARG A 769 11.59 2.65 15.47
C ARG A 769 11.03 2.66 14.05
N HIS A 770 10.09 3.56 13.78
CA HIS A 770 9.53 3.74 12.44
C HIS A 770 10.61 4.22 11.45
N ASP A 771 11.45 5.19 11.84
CA ASP A 771 12.52 5.72 10.99
C ASP A 771 13.53 4.65 10.57
N ALA A 772 13.87 3.70 11.45
CA ALA A 772 14.82 2.64 11.13
C ALA A 772 14.20 1.48 10.34
N VAL A 773 12.96 1.09 10.64
CA VAL A 773 12.28 -0.05 10.00
C VAL A 773 11.73 0.31 8.62
N PHE A 774 11.00 1.42 8.48
CA PHE A 774 10.29 1.72 7.23
C PHE A 774 11.20 2.20 6.09
N GLN A 775 12.48 2.46 6.38
CA GLN A 775 13.55 2.68 5.39
C GLN A 775 14.16 1.36 4.83
N ARG A 776 13.80 0.20 5.37
CA ARG A 776 14.33 -1.12 4.94
C ARG A 776 13.25 -1.96 4.26
N ALA A 777 13.60 -3.19 3.88
CA ALA A 777 12.68 -4.19 3.31
C ALA A 777 11.72 -4.77 4.36
N TRP A 778 11.01 -3.92 5.11
CA TRP A 778 10.07 -4.32 6.17
C TRP A 778 8.92 -5.20 5.68
N GLN A 779 8.58 -5.11 4.40
CA GLN A 779 7.55 -5.91 3.75
C GLN A 779 7.97 -7.38 3.53
N ASP A 780 9.26 -7.71 3.63
CA ASP A 780 9.80 -9.06 3.42
C ASP A 780 9.59 -9.97 4.65
N VAL A 781 8.34 -10.06 5.14
CA VAL A 781 7.94 -10.97 6.21
C VAL A 781 7.79 -12.39 5.65
N PRO A 782 8.53 -13.39 6.17
CA PRO A 782 8.42 -14.75 5.66
C PRO A 782 7.06 -15.39 5.95
N ALA A 783 6.41 -15.94 4.92
CA ALA A 783 5.08 -16.54 5.00
C ALA A 783 5.08 -17.98 5.59
N PHE A 784 5.77 -18.20 6.71
CA PHE A 784 5.80 -19.47 7.45
C PHE A 784 5.71 -19.25 8.98
N TYR A 785 5.42 -20.31 9.74
CA TYR A 785 5.33 -20.27 11.20
C TYR A 785 6.68 -19.93 11.85
N GLY A 786 6.76 -18.81 12.57
CA GLY A 786 8.02 -18.27 13.09
C GLY A 786 8.76 -17.34 12.11
N GLY A 787 8.14 -16.98 10.98
CA GLY A 787 8.68 -15.98 10.04
C GLY A 787 8.85 -14.61 10.70
N VAL A 788 7.88 -14.18 11.52
CA VAL A 788 7.96 -12.93 12.30
C VAL A 788 9.07 -12.99 13.37
N GLU A 789 9.37 -14.16 13.93
CA GLU A 789 10.47 -14.34 14.88
C GLU A 789 11.83 -14.12 14.20
N ALA A 790 11.99 -14.59 12.96
CA ALA A 790 13.21 -14.45 12.16
C ALA A 790 13.40 -13.04 11.55
N TRP A 791 12.31 -12.30 11.32
CA TRP A 791 12.29 -11.01 10.60
C TRP A 791 13.27 -9.93 11.13
N PRO A 792 13.43 -9.71 12.45
CA PRO A 792 14.42 -8.74 12.96
C PRO A 792 15.85 -9.02 12.48
N GLY A 793 16.25 -10.29 12.42
CA GLY A 793 17.57 -10.72 11.95
C GLY A 793 17.69 -10.87 10.43
N MET A 794 16.63 -10.58 9.68
CA MET A 794 16.69 -10.33 8.23
C MET A 794 16.99 -8.86 7.95
N LEU A 795 16.36 -7.94 8.68
CA LEU A 795 16.50 -6.49 8.46
C LEU A 795 17.77 -5.89 9.08
N PHE A 796 18.18 -6.35 10.26
CA PHE A 796 19.24 -5.72 11.06
C PHE A 796 20.30 -6.74 11.49
N SER A 797 21.53 -6.28 11.68
CA SER A 797 22.58 -7.03 12.39
C SER A 797 22.41 -6.89 13.90
N GLN A 798 23.11 -7.73 14.67
CA GLN A 798 23.07 -7.69 16.14
C GLN A 798 23.66 -6.37 16.71
N GLN A 799 24.53 -5.69 15.95
CA GLN A 799 25.11 -4.41 16.33
C GLN A 799 24.11 -3.25 16.21
N GLU A 800 23.10 -3.40 15.35
CA GLU A 800 22.05 -2.40 15.10
C GLU A 800 20.86 -2.54 16.06
N THR A 801 20.85 -3.57 16.90
CA THR A 801 19.73 -3.91 17.79
C THR A 801 20.15 -4.10 19.24
N GLY A 802 19.26 -3.75 20.16
CA GLY A 802 19.45 -3.89 21.60
C GLY A 802 19.07 -5.27 22.14
N CYS A 803 19.28 -5.49 23.44
CA CYS A 803 18.78 -6.69 24.13
C CYS A 803 18.57 -6.40 25.62
N LEU A 804 17.33 -6.52 26.10
CA LEU A 804 16.90 -6.05 27.41
C LEU A 804 17.28 -6.99 28.58
N LEU A 805 17.38 -8.31 28.34
CA LEU A 805 17.54 -9.28 29.43
C LEU A 805 18.71 -10.27 29.25
N LEU A 806 18.73 -11.03 28.15
CA LEU A 806 19.79 -12.02 27.90
C LEU A 806 20.14 -12.07 26.41
N ASP A 807 21.31 -11.52 26.08
CA ASP A 807 21.94 -11.69 24.78
C ASP A 807 22.69 -13.03 24.68
N GLN A 808 22.98 -13.47 23.46
CA GLN A 808 23.69 -14.72 23.15
C GLN A 808 23.04 -15.97 23.78
N LEU A 809 21.70 -16.02 23.79
CA LEU A 809 20.92 -17.11 24.36
C LEU A 809 21.22 -18.44 23.64
N ARG A 810 21.56 -19.49 24.41
CA ARG A 810 21.81 -20.84 23.88
C ARG A 810 20.71 -21.84 24.25
N GLU A 811 20.33 -21.88 25.52
CA GLU A 811 19.23 -22.72 26.02
C GLU A 811 17.85 -22.13 25.63
N LEU A 812 16.84 -22.99 25.46
CA LEU A 812 15.50 -22.58 25.03
C LEU A 812 14.61 -22.19 26.24
N PRO A 813 13.86 -21.07 26.18
CA PRO A 813 12.96 -20.64 27.27
C PRO A 813 11.77 -21.58 27.53
N TYR A 814 11.54 -22.56 26.65
CA TYR A 814 10.58 -23.65 26.84
C TYR A 814 10.96 -24.62 27.97
N ARG A 815 12.18 -24.54 28.53
CA ARG A 815 12.67 -25.46 29.59
C ARG A 815 12.56 -24.80 30.97
N GLU A 816 12.02 -25.52 31.95
CA GLU A 816 11.95 -25.03 33.34
C GLU A 816 13.34 -24.79 33.94
N ARG A 817 14.31 -25.66 33.60
CA ARG A 817 15.73 -25.49 34.00
C ARG A 817 16.31 -24.14 33.56
N PHE A 818 15.94 -23.63 32.39
CA PHE A 818 16.37 -22.31 31.94
C PHE A 818 15.87 -21.22 32.89
N TRP A 819 14.59 -21.26 33.27
CA TRP A 819 14.01 -20.28 34.19
C TRP A 819 14.62 -20.37 35.59
N ALA A 820 14.84 -21.57 36.12
CA ALA A 820 15.47 -21.78 37.41
C ALA A 820 16.92 -21.26 37.47
N THR A 821 17.71 -21.49 36.41
CA THR A 821 19.18 -21.25 36.45
C THR A 821 19.65 -19.97 35.76
N ARG A 822 18.87 -19.42 34.82
CA ARG A 822 19.29 -18.31 33.95
C ARG A 822 18.23 -17.20 33.87
N GLY A 823 16.99 -17.57 33.56
CA GLY A 823 15.88 -16.65 33.29
C GLY A 823 15.47 -15.83 34.52
N ASN A 824 15.04 -16.49 35.59
CA ASN A 824 14.64 -15.78 36.83
C ASN A 824 15.79 -14.99 37.46
N PRO A 825 17.03 -15.52 37.56
CA PRO A 825 18.17 -14.72 38.05
C PRO A 825 18.46 -13.46 37.21
N ALA A 826 18.25 -13.51 35.88
CA ALA A 826 18.38 -12.33 35.03
C ALA A 826 17.25 -11.32 35.27
N PHE A 827 16.00 -11.80 35.36
CA PHE A 827 14.83 -10.96 35.63
C PHE A 827 14.93 -10.25 36.99
N GLU A 828 15.41 -10.93 38.03
CA GLU A 828 15.67 -10.33 39.34
C GLU A 828 16.74 -9.23 39.30
N ARG A 829 17.83 -9.42 38.53
CA ARG A 829 18.84 -8.38 38.35
C ARG A 829 18.29 -7.17 37.59
N TRP A 830 17.54 -7.41 36.50
CA TRP A 830 16.86 -6.35 35.75
C TRP A 830 15.92 -5.56 36.66
N ARG A 831 15.05 -6.23 37.42
CA ARG A 831 14.10 -5.60 38.35
C ARG A 831 14.78 -4.73 39.42
N ARG A 832 15.92 -5.17 39.95
CA ARG A 832 16.73 -4.39 40.92
C ARG A 832 17.52 -3.25 40.29
N SER A 833 17.69 -3.23 38.97
CA SER A 833 18.40 -2.17 38.24
C SER A 833 17.49 -1.01 37.83
N LEU A 834 16.17 -1.19 37.91
CA LEU A 834 15.19 -0.15 37.59
C LEU A 834 15.30 1.01 38.58
N LYS A 835 15.14 2.23 38.08
CA LYS A 835 15.07 3.45 38.88
C LYS A 835 13.72 4.11 38.60
N PRO A 836 12.97 4.57 39.60
CA PRO A 836 11.75 5.32 39.33
C PRO A 836 12.08 6.56 38.50
N VAL A 837 11.21 6.91 37.56
CA VAL A 837 11.25 8.22 36.92
C VAL A 837 10.86 9.24 37.99
N PRO A 838 11.68 10.28 38.26
CA PRO A 838 11.27 11.34 39.16
C PRO A 838 10.18 12.20 38.50
N PRO A 839 9.20 12.70 39.27
CA PRO A 839 8.28 13.74 38.79
C PRO A 839 9.07 14.99 38.33
N PRO A 840 8.52 15.79 37.40
CA PRO A 840 9.10 17.04 36.97
C PRO A 840 9.48 17.97 38.16
N PRO A 841 10.61 18.71 38.11
CA PRO A 841 11.09 19.49 39.26
C PRO A 841 10.15 20.63 39.70
N ASP A 842 9.44 21.20 38.74
CA ASP A 842 8.33 22.12 38.83
C ASP A 842 7.05 21.45 39.36
N LEU A 843 6.71 20.23 38.95
CA LEU A 843 5.63 19.46 39.60
C LEU A 843 5.94 19.20 41.09
N LEU A 844 7.22 19.08 41.47
CA LEU A 844 7.64 18.99 42.87
C LEU A 844 7.64 20.35 43.59
N LYS A 845 8.08 21.43 42.92
CA LYS A 845 8.15 22.79 43.46
C LYS A 845 7.48 23.77 42.50
N PRO A 846 6.14 23.87 42.51
CA PRO A 846 5.44 24.70 41.52
C PRO A 846 5.78 26.17 41.67
N HIS A 847 5.76 26.87 40.55
CA HIS A 847 5.92 28.31 40.51
C HIS A 847 4.68 29.00 41.11
N PRO A 848 4.85 30.11 41.86
CA PRO A 848 3.71 30.87 42.35
C PRO A 848 2.89 31.41 41.18
N PHE A 849 1.56 31.28 41.27
CA PHE A 849 0.64 31.94 40.34
C PHE A 849 0.21 33.28 40.92
N ASP A 850 0.42 34.35 40.15
CA ASP A 850 0.04 35.72 40.52
C ASP A 850 0.62 36.15 41.90
N GLY A 851 1.86 35.73 42.18
CA GLY A 851 2.56 36.01 43.45
C GLY A 851 2.15 35.13 44.64
N HIS A 852 1.14 34.27 44.50
CA HIS A 852 0.69 33.37 45.56
C HIS A 852 1.39 32.01 45.52
N HIS A 853 1.91 31.58 46.68
CA HIS A 853 2.54 30.26 46.86
C HIS A 853 1.61 29.21 47.48
N ALA A 854 0.44 29.61 47.98
CA ALA A 854 -0.55 28.75 48.60
C ALA A 854 -1.97 29.30 48.33
N PRO A 855 -2.98 28.45 48.03
CA PRO A 855 -2.86 27.00 47.78
C PRO A 855 -2.00 26.69 46.55
N ARG A 856 -1.60 25.43 46.43
CA ARG A 856 -0.59 24.99 45.45
C ARG A 856 -1.25 24.73 44.11
N LEU A 857 -0.91 25.52 43.09
CA LEU A 857 -1.23 25.23 41.70
C LEU A 857 -0.15 24.32 41.12
N GLU A 858 -0.51 23.22 40.45
CA GLU A 858 0.47 22.35 39.78
C GLU A 858 0.66 22.67 38.30
N GLN A 859 -0.36 23.21 37.63
CA GLN A 859 -0.29 23.69 36.25
C GLN A 859 0.79 24.77 36.07
N HIS A 860 1.42 24.81 34.90
CA HIS A 860 2.30 25.91 34.53
C HIS A 860 1.55 27.26 34.56
N PRO A 861 2.07 28.30 35.27
CA PRO A 861 1.36 29.57 35.43
C PRO A 861 0.94 30.26 34.12
N GLN A 862 1.72 30.11 33.04
CA GLN A 862 1.39 30.71 31.73
C GLN A 862 0.20 30.02 31.05
N GLU A 863 0.15 28.68 31.12
CA GLU A 863 -0.93 27.87 30.55
C GLU A 863 -2.21 28.08 31.34
N PHE A 864 -2.09 28.08 32.67
CA PHE A 864 -3.21 28.35 33.56
C PHE A 864 -3.76 29.77 33.37
N ALA A 865 -2.91 30.79 33.23
CA ALA A 865 -3.33 32.14 32.88
C ALA A 865 -4.10 32.18 31.54
N TRP A 866 -3.55 31.54 30.50
CA TRP A 866 -4.18 31.48 29.17
C TRP A 866 -5.54 30.78 29.18
N TRP A 867 -5.69 29.72 29.97
CA TRP A 867 -6.96 29.02 30.18
C TRP A 867 -7.94 29.88 30.98
N LEU A 868 -7.49 30.45 32.10
CA LEU A 868 -8.29 31.27 32.99
C LEU A 868 -8.84 32.51 32.27
N ASP A 869 -8.03 33.19 31.46
CA ASP A 869 -8.48 34.32 30.64
C ASP A 869 -9.52 33.96 29.58
N GLN A 870 -9.54 32.71 29.12
CA GLN A 870 -10.63 32.22 28.28
C GLN A 870 -11.88 31.94 29.10
N LEU A 871 -11.76 31.17 30.19
CA LEU A 871 -12.86 30.87 31.10
C LEU A 871 -13.57 32.15 31.57
N MET A 872 -12.81 33.17 31.98
CA MET A 872 -13.34 34.46 32.42
C MET A 872 -14.03 35.25 31.28
N ARG A 873 -13.62 35.07 30.02
CA ARG A 873 -14.30 35.67 28.84
C ARG A 873 -15.62 34.98 28.52
N ASP A 874 -15.72 33.67 28.77
CA ASP A 874 -16.95 32.89 28.58
C ASP A 874 -18.02 33.21 29.63
N ARG A 875 -17.62 33.79 30.78
CA ARG A 875 -18.48 34.16 31.93
C ARG A 875 -19.39 33.03 32.41
N PRO A 876 -18.85 31.83 32.72
CA PRO A 876 -19.61 30.71 33.24
C PRO A 876 -20.27 31.05 34.59
N ARG A 877 -21.38 30.38 34.90
CA ARG A 877 -22.02 30.37 36.22
C ARG A 877 -21.63 29.14 37.02
N HIS A 878 -21.45 28.00 36.36
CA HIS A 878 -21.01 26.75 37.00
C HIS A 878 -19.79 26.17 36.29
N LEU A 879 -18.70 25.99 37.04
CA LEU A 879 -17.51 25.24 36.64
C LEU A 879 -17.45 23.94 37.43
N LEU A 880 -17.19 22.82 36.76
CA LEU A 880 -16.83 21.55 37.40
C LEU A 880 -15.32 21.33 37.30
N LEU A 881 -14.68 21.02 38.43
CA LEU A 881 -13.30 20.57 38.49
C LEU A 881 -13.28 19.06 38.75
N ILE A 882 -12.67 18.30 37.86
CA ILE A 882 -12.47 16.86 38.02
C ILE A 882 -11.00 16.62 38.32
N GLY A 883 -10.70 16.25 39.56
CA GLY A 883 -9.36 15.85 39.99
C GLY A 883 -8.50 16.87 40.75
N ASP A 884 -8.98 18.12 40.96
CA ASP A 884 -8.26 19.14 41.75
C ASP A 884 -7.92 18.64 43.17
N GLY A 885 -6.70 18.12 43.33
CA GLY A 885 -6.25 17.42 44.53
C GLY A 885 -5.57 18.32 45.56
N GLN A 886 -5.40 19.61 45.28
CA GLN A 886 -4.67 20.57 46.12
C GLN A 886 -5.44 21.89 46.35
N ASP A 887 -6.69 21.99 45.87
CA ASP A 887 -7.56 23.18 45.88
C ASP A 887 -6.99 24.41 45.14
N GLY A 888 -5.87 24.26 44.43
CA GLY A 888 -5.16 25.34 43.74
C GLY A 888 -5.97 25.92 42.59
N VAL A 889 -6.50 25.04 41.73
CA VAL A 889 -7.33 25.45 40.58
C VAL A 889 -8.60 26.12 41.08
N ALA A 890 -9.32 25.49 42.01
CA ALA A 890 -10.54 26.05 42.59
C ALA A 890 -10.34 27.44 43.19
N TRP A 891 -9.32 27.62 44.02
CA TRP A 891 -9.07 28.88 44.71
C TRP A 891 -8.67 30.00 43.77
N HIS A 892 -7.76 29.75 42.82
CA HIS A 892 -7.33 30.76 41.86
C HIS A 892 -8.47 31.19 40.93
N VAL A 893 -9.30 30.23 40.48
CA VAL A 893 -10.49 30.54 39.68
C VAL A 893 -11.48 31.40 40.47
N GLN A 894 -11.81 31.01 41.72
CA GLN A 894 -12.74 31.76 42.56
C GLN A 894 -12.26 33.18 42.86
N ARG A 895 -10.96 33.35 43.16
CA ARG A 895 -10.36 34.67 43.39
C ARG A 895 -10.50 35.56 42.17
N VAL A 896 -10.05 35.11 40.99
CA VAL A 896 -10.06 35.93 39.76
C VAL A 896 -11.49 36.17 39.27
N ALA A 897 -12.43 35.25 39.50
CA ALA A 897 -13.85 35.49 39.24
C ALA A 897 -14.41 36.61 40.13
N ALA A 898 -14.10 36.61 41.44
CA ALA A 898 -14.51 37.67 42.36
C ALA A 898 -13.90 39.02 41.99
N GLU A 899 -12.61 39.08 41.66
CA GLU A 899 -11.91 40.29 41.19
C GLU A 899 -12.53 40.85 39.90
N ARG A 900 -13.03 39.98 39.00
CA ARG A 900 -13.74 40.37 37.76
C ARG A 900 -15.26 40.55 37.93
N GLY A 901 -15.79 40.46 39.15
CA GLY A 901 -17.21 40.64 39.44
C GLY A 901 -18.12 39.58 38.80
N LEU A 902 -17.65 38.33 38.70
CA LEU A 902 -18.39 37.20 38.14
C LEU A 902 -18.96 36.31 39.25
N ALA A 903 -20.26 36.02 39.17
CA ALA A 903 -20.91 35.03 40.03
C ALA A 903 -20.68 33.62 39.48
N LEU A 904 -19.55 33.02 39.86
CA LEU A 904 -19.13 31.67 39.47
C LEU A 904 -19.14 30.72 40.67
N GLU A 905 -19.95 29.66 40.57
CA GLU A 905 -19.91 28.51 41.46
C GLU A 905 -18.94 27.46 40.93
N VAL A 906 -18.11 26.91 41.84
CA VAL A 906 -17.13 25.87 41.52
C VAL A 906 -17.51 24.57 42.22
N HIS A 907 -17.83 23.57 41.41
CA HIS A 907 -18.16 22.20 41.80
C HIS A 907 -16.91 21.31 41.69
N ARG A 908 -16.85 20.23 42.47
CA ARG A 908 -15.66 19.36 42.53
C ARG A 908 -16.06 17.89 42.43
N LEU A 909 -15.29 17.11 41.66
CA LEU A 909 -15.38 15.65 41.60
C LEU A 909 -13.98 15.07 41.81
N ALA A 910 -13.81 14.23 42.84
CA ALA A 910 -12.53 13.61 43.13
C ALA A 910 -12.15 12.58 42.05
N ALA A 911 -10.89 12.59 41.60
CA ALA A 911 -10.37 11.65 40.62
C ALA A 911 -10.52 10.19 41.07
N GLN A 912 -10.19 9.92 42.34
CA GLN A 912 -10.33 8.61 42.98
C GLN A 912 -11.32 8.70 44.14
N ALA A 913 -12.52 8.20 43.92
CA ALA A 913 -13.55 7.99 44.93
C ALA A 913 -14.20 6.62 44.71
N GLU A 914 -14.64 5.97 45.78
CA GLU A 914 -15.45 4.75 45.66
C GLU A 914 -16.68 5.02 44.81
N VAL A 915 -17.15 4.02 44.04
CA VAL A 915 -18.21 4.18 43.04
C VAL A 915 -19.46 4.86 43.64
N GLY A 916 -19.88 4.46 44.84
CA GLY A 916 -21.01 5.09 45.53
C GLY A 916 -20.77 6.54 45.95
N VAL A 917 -19.54 6.90 46.34
CA VAL A 917 -19.15 8.27 46.70
C VAL A 917 -19.09 9.16 45.45
N ARG A 918 -18.51 8.67 44.34
CA ARG A 918 -18.49 9.39 43.06
C ARG A 918 -19.92 9.58 42.52
N GLN A 919 -20.77 8.57 42.60
CA GLN A 919 -22.19 8.67 42.23
C GLN A 919 -22.97 9.67 43.10
N ALA A 920 -22.75 9.68 44.42
CA ALA A 920 -23.37 10.66 45.31
C ALA A 920 -22.91 12.09 45.02
N ALA A 921 -21.61 12.30 44.75
CA ALA A 921 -21.08 13.59 44.33
C ALA A 921 -21.66 14.05 42.98
N MET A 922 -21.77 13.13 41.99
CA MET A 922 -22.40 13.41 40.70
C MET A 922 -23.89 13.77 40.84
N ALA A 923 -24.62 13.16 41.78
CA ALA A 923 -26.02 13.49 42.05
C ALA A 923 -26.22 14.87 42.71
N GLY A 924 -25.16 15.45 43.28
CA GLY A 924 -25.15 16.82 43.82
C GLY A 924 -24.76 17.91 42.81
N LEU A 925 -24.40 17.54 41.58
CA LEU A 925 -24.05 18.51 40.53
C LEU A 925 -25.31 19.21 39.98
N PRO A 926 -25.19 20.47 39.52
CA PRO A 926 -26.29 21.13 38.82
C PRO A 926 -26.62 20.39 37.52
N ALA A 927 -27.89 20.46 37.09
CA ALA A 927 -28.38 19.80 35.88
C ALA A 927 -27.69 20.26 34.57
N GLN A 928 -26.97 21.40 34.63
CA GLN A 928 -26.10 21.87 33.57
C GLN A 928 -24.87 22.54 34.17
N VAL A 929 -23.69 22.30 33.59
CA VAL A 929 -22.46 23.07 33.86
C VAL A 929 -22.04 23.83 32.60
N ASP A 930 -21.45 25.00 32.75
CA ASP A 930 -21.01 25.81 31.61
C ASP A 930 -19.60 25.39 31.14
N ALA A 931 -18.75 25.04 32.09
CA ALA A 931 -17.36 24.69 31.89
C ALA A 931 -16.92 23.49 32.76
N VAL A 932 -15.91 22.75 32.29
CA VAL A 932 -15.24 21.67 33.04
C VAL A 932 -13.72 21.80 32.88
N PHE A 933 -12.98 21.54 33.95
CA PHE A 933 -11.52 21.33 33.92
C PHE A 933 -11.22 19.90 34.38
N ILE A 934 -10.47 19.16 33.57
CA ILE A 934 -10.16 17.74 33.76
C ILE A 934 -8.66 17.59 34.02
N ASP A 935 -8.36 17.11 35.22
CA ASP A 935 -7.03 16.95 35.83
C ASP A 935 -7.05 15.69 36.73
N GLY A 936 -7.66 14.63 36.20
CA GLY A 936 -8.25 13.53 36.96
C GLY A 936 -7.48 12.21 36.92
N LEU A 937 -8.12 11.15 36.43
CA LEU A 937 -7.44 9.89 36.12
C LEU A 937 -6.91 9.95 34.69
N HIS A 938 -5.60 9.78 34.54
CA HIS A 938 -4.93 10.06 33.26
C HIS A 938 -4.96 8.86 32.27
N GLY A 939 -5.68 7.77 32.57
CA GLY A 939 -5.86 6.63 31.66
C GLY A 939 -6.77 6.94 30.47
N ASP A 940 -6.63 6.21 29.35
CA ASP A 940 -7.37 6.50 28.10
C ASP A 940 -8.90 6.37 28.26
N ALA A 941 -9.35 5.39 29.06
CA ALA A 941 -10.76 5.13 29.30
C ALA A 941 -11.36 6.12 30.32
N ASP A 942 -10.64 6.41 31.40
CA ASP A 942 -11.12 7.30 32.46
C ASP A 942 -11.21 8.76 31.97
N CYS A 943 -10.18 9.22 31.25
CA CYS A 943 -10.15 10.57 30.68
C CYS A 943 -11.22 10.76 29.59
N GLU A 944 -11.46 9.76 28.71
CA GLU A 944 -12.59 9.81 27.78
C GLU A 944 -13.93 9.85 28.54
N ALA A 945 -14.11 9.06 29.61
CA ALA A 945 -15.33 9.07 30.42
C ALA A 945 -15.59 10.44 31.07
N ASP A 946 -14.56 11.14 31.54
CA ASP A 946 -14.69 12.48 32.12
C ASP A 946 -15.01 13.55 31.05
N VAL A 947 -14.50 13.43 29.82
CA VAL A 947 -14.94 14.28 28.69
C VAL A 947 -16.39 14.00 28.31
N GLN A 948 -16.81 12.73 28.28
CA GLN A 948 -18.21 12.35 27.99
C GLN A 948 -19.17 12.83 29.09
N LEU A 949 -18.75 12.81 30.36
CA LEU A 949 -19.50 13.40 31.47
C LEU A 949 -19.66 14.92 31.29
N ALA A 950 -18.58 15.63 30.94
CA ALA A 950 -18.62 17.07 30.69
C ALA A 950 -19.60 17.43 29.56
N LEU A 951 -19.60 16.66 28.46
CA LEU A 951 -20.56 16.80 27.36
C LEU A 951 -22.00 16.50 27.79
N GLY A 952 -22.20 15.44 28.58
CA GLY A 952 -23.51 15.07 29.14
C GLY A 952 -24.12 16.13 30.07
N LEU A 953 -23.28 16.87 30.80
CA LEU A 953 -23.67 18.02 31.62
C LEU A 953 -23.82 19.33 30.81
N GLY A 954 -23.68 19.29 29.47
CA GLY A 954 -23.91 20.43 28.60
C GLY A 954 -22.78 21.47 28.55
N ALA A 955 -21.57 21.11 28.98
CA ALA A 955 -20.42 22.01 29.02
C ALA A 955 -20.01 22.51 27.62
N ARG A 956 -19.69 23.80 27.53
CA ARG A 956 -19.25 24.47 26.28
C ARG A 956 -17.76 24.77 26.27
N HIS A 957 -17.11 24.68 27.42
CA HIS A 957 -15.68 24.85 27.61
C HIS A 957 -15.18 23.64 28.40
N ILE A 958 -14.53 22.68 27.73
CA ILE A 958 -13.98 21.49 28.39
C ILE A 958 -12.46 21.56 28.27
N ALA A 959 -11.78 21.77 29.39
CA ALA A 959 -10.33 21.85 29.45
C ALA A 959 -9.73 20.53 29.95
N LEU A 960 -8.62 20.11 29.35
CA LEU A 960 -7.84 18.93 29.70
C LEU A 960 -6.40 19.38 29.98
N HIS A 961 -5.86 18.99 31.13
CA HIS A 961 -4.44 19.16 31.48
C HIS A 961 -3.59 17.98 30.95
N ASP A 962 -2.25 18.03 31.01
CA ASP A 962 -1.32 17.00 30.52
C ASP A 962 -1.53 16.56 29.04
N ILE A 963 -1.89 17.51 28.16
CA ILE A 963 -2.01 17.22 26.73
C ILE A 963 -0.66 17.03 26.01
N VAL A 964 0.47 17.43 26.63
CA VAL A 964 1.84 17.26 26.10
C VAL A 964 2.47 15.99 26.68
N ASP A 965 2.63 14.95 25.86
CA ASP A 965 3.25 13.68 26.26
C ASP A 965 4.74 13.80 26.63
N SER A 966 5.26 12.88 27.46
CA SER A 966 6.68 12.80 27.84
C SER A 966 7.05 11.46 28.47
N ASP A 967 8.33 11.27 28.82
CA ASP A 967 8.80 10.09 29.56
C ASP A 967 8.16 9.96 30.96
N TRP A 968 7.81 11.08 31.60
CA TRP A 968 7.05 11.08 32.86
C TRP A 968 5.63 10.56 32.61
N HIS A 969 4.95 11.06 31.58
CA HIS A 969 3.62 10.59 31.20
C HIS A 969 3.60 9.10 30.81
N ALA A 970 4.60 8.64 30.07
CA ALA A 970 4.76 7.22 29.73
C ALA A 970 4.99 6.33 30.98
N ALA A 971 5.74 6.81 31.97
CA ALA A 971 5.97 6.08 33.23
C ALA A 971 4.73 6.08 34.15
N SER A 972 4.02 7.21 34.21
CA SER A 972 2.78 7.41 34.96
C SER A 972 1.53 6.86 34.25
N ARG A 973 1.69 6.32 33.03
CA ARG A 973 0.62 5.74 32.18
C ARG A 973 -0.48 6.75 31.82
N CYS A 974 -0.07 7.98 31.59
CA CYS A 974 -0.93 9.05 31.10
C CYS A 974 -1.20 8.90 29.58
N CYS A 975 -2.47 9.03 29.22
CA CYS A 975 -3.02 9.00 27.87
C CYS A 975 -3.90 10.24 27.58
N VAL A 976 -3.81 11.31 28.36
CA VAL A 976 -4.60 12.53 28.09
C VAL A 976 -4.24 13.14 26.73
N SER A 977 -2.95 13.14 26.35
CA SER A 977 -2.47 13.47 24.99
C SER A 977 -3.15 12.65 23.88
N ARG A 978 -3.49 11.38 24.14
CA ARG A 978 -4.21 10.50 23.20
C ARG A 978 -5.69 10.84 23.11
N VAL A 979 -6.34 11.12 24.23
CA VAL A 979 -7.75 11.57 24.27
C VAL A 979 -7.88 12.92 23.58
N TRP A 980 -6.98 13.86 23.87
CA TRP A 980 -6.89 15.16 23.21
C TRP A 980 -6.81 15.03 21.68
N ALA A 981 -5.85 14.25 21.16
CA ALA A 981 -5.70 14.04 19.71
C ALA A 981 -6.98 13.45 19.08
N ARG A 982 -7.63 12.48 19.74
CA ARG A 982 -8.90 11.89 19.31
C ARG A 982 -10.02 12.93 19.19
N TRP A 983 -10.07 13.92 20.08
CA TRP A 983 -11.05 15.01 20.01
C TRP A 983 -10.70 16.08 18.99
N GLN A 984 -9.40 16.34 18.74
CA GLN A 984 -8.96 17.18 17.62
C GLN A 984 -9.37 16.59 16.26
N ASP A 985 -9.38 15.26 16.10
CA ASP A 985 -9.84 14.59 14.87
C ASP A 985 -11.38 14.59 14.73
N ARG A 986 -12.13 14.71 15.84
CA ARG A 986 -13.62 14.68 15.86
C ARG A 986 -14.25 16.07 15.65
N LEU A 987 -13.57 17.13 16.06
CA LEU A 987 -14.11 18.50 16.08
C LEU A 987 -13.46 19.40 15.01
N PRO A 988 -14.12 20.48 14.56
CA PRO A 988 -13.48 21.49 13.72
C PRO A 988 -12.23 22.08 14.39
N HIS A 989 -11.23 22.49 13.61
CA HIS A 989 -9.95 22.95 14.17
C HIS A 989 -10.12 24.19 15.07
N GLU A 990 -11.02 25.11 14.70
CA GLU A 990 -11.40 26.28 15.49
C GLU A 990 -12.10 25.95 16.82
N ALA A 991 -12.58 24.71 16.99
CA ALA A 991 -13.19 24.23 18.23
C ALA A 991 -12.19 23.60 19.20
N CYS A 992 -10.91 23.44 18.83
CA CYS A 992 -9.86 22.84 19.66
C CYS A 992 -8.66 23.79 19.75
N VAL A 993 -8.56 24.55 20.85
CA VAL A 993 -7.45 25.47 21.11
C VAL A 993 -6.59 24.95 22.26
N ALA A 994 -5.28 25.19 22.23
CA ALA A 994 -4.35 24.72 23.25
C ALA A 994 -3.27 25.75 23.58
N SER A 995 -2.77 25.69 24.81
CA SER A 995 -1.50 26.29 25.21
C SER A 995 -0.60 25.20 25.78
N GLY A 996 0.66 25.19 25.36
CA GLY A 996 1.70 24.32 25.92
C GLY A 996 2.89 25.15 26.43
N PRO A 997 3.94 24.50 26.96
CA PRO A 997 5.01 25.23 27.63
C PRO A 997 5.86 26.02 26.62
N GLN A 998 6.25 27.24 26.98
CA GLN A 998 7.16 28.04 26.15
C GLN A 998 8.61 27.55 26.31
N GLY A 999 9.14 26.85 25.31
CA GLY A 999 10.50 26.34 25.29
C GLY A 999 10.59 24.95 24.65
N VAL A 1000 11.56 24.14 25.09
CA VAL A 1000 11.56 22.68 24.85
C VAL A 1000 10.70 22.06 25.96
N PRO A 1001 9.47 21.59 25.67
CA PRO A 1001 8.51 21.22 26.71
C PRO A 1001 8.74 19.78 27.17
N SER A 1002 8.66 19.54 28.49
CA SER A 1002 8.90 18.22 29.09
C SER A 1002 7.69 17.58 29.79
N TRP A 1003 6.60 18.32 29.99
CA TRP A 1003 5.29 17.85 30.47
C TRP A 1003 4.23 18.98 30.38
N GLY A 1004 3.01 18.79 30.90
CA GLY A 1004 1.98 19.82 31.04
C GLY A 1004 1.13 20.08 29.79
N GLY A 1005 0.71 21.34 29.61
CA GLY A 1005 -0.17 21.79 28.54
C GLY A 1005 -1.65 21.71 28.90
N ILE A 1006 -2.42 22.71 28.47
CA ILE A 1006 -3.88 22.75 28.62
C ILE A 1006 -4.54 22.86 27.25
N GLY A 1007 -5.35 21.85 26.90
CA GLY A 1007 -6.19 21.83 25.70
C GLY A 1007 -7.64 22.13 26.05
N VAL A 1008 -8.31 22.96 25.24
CA VAL A 1008 -9.72 23.36 25.42
C VAL A 1008 -10.55 22.95 24.21
N LEU A 1009 -11.56 22.12 24.46
CA LEU A 1009 -12.61 21.74 23.53
C LEU A 1009 -13.81 22.70 23.66
N ARG A 1010 -14.25 23.25 22.54
CA ARG A 1010 -15.37 24.21 22.43
C ARG A 1010 -16.56 23.55 21.74
N HIS A 1011 -17.44 22.94 22.52
CA HIS A 1011 -18.56 22.19 21.94
C HIS A 1011 -19.70 23.13 21.46
N PRO A 1012 -20.07 23.11 20.16
CA PRO A 1012 -21.21 23.91 19.67
C PRO A 1012 -22.53 23.31 20.16
N ALA A 1013 -23.39 24.15 20.75
CA ALA A 1013 -24.64 23.70 21.36
C ALA A 1013 -25.59 23.01 20.36
N GLY A 1014 -26.25 21.93 20.80
CA GLY A 1014 -27.41 21.35 20.11
C GLY A 1014 -27.15 20.28 19.04
N LYS A 1015 -25.91 19.79 18.88
CA LYS A 1015 -25.62 18.61 18.05
C LYS A 1015 -25.15 17.44 18.90
N SER A 1016 -25.90 16.35 18.89
CA SER A 1016 -25.36 15.04 19.26
C SER A 1016 -24.52 14.51 18.09
N PHE A 1017 -23.29 14.09 18.39
CA PHE A 1017 -22.49 13.28 17.48
C PHE A 1017 -22.49 11.81 17.99
N PRO A 1018 -22.50 10.82 17.08
CA PRO A 1018 -22.58 9.39 17.42
C PRO A 1018 -21.26 8.80 17.91
#